data_AF-A0A402D0G3-F1
#
_entry.id   AF-A0A402D0G3-F1
#
_cell.length_a   1.000
_cell.length_b   1.000
_cell.length_c   1.000
_cell.angle_alpha   90.00
_cell.angle_beta   90.00
_cell.angle_gamma   90.00
#
_symmetry.space_group_name_H-M   'P 1'
#
loop_
_entity.id
_entity.type
_entity.pdbx_description
1 polymer ?
#
loop_
_entity_poly.entity_id
_entity_poly.type
_entity_poly.pdbx_seq_one_letter_code
_entity_poly.pdbx_strand_id
1 'polypeptide(L)'
;MPISRFHGYCALATTLAFTAHSARADDAKPKPITLAQALAQAAPPASELYIAVDPDSVTLPKDAEAPSPGDTAAQIATAFGRLVSGFGNVDAIAPPTIMVVNVPPDKPNIYDGMAPKQVVKLLAAGFTKDQWKEFLSDKGVGYEEMTSDNQRSLFEALFPDGKMQVQRADADWSAPATEIGGDQMRLARLRLAYRTSLALSVPGQKDSHVFASSYDPPDKLAVYFMMNSPSDSVDREFGANVRETVPNTLKPGDLDNGDAAWNVAVRLAGVKTVDDLVRAIAAATGREIYADPRYAKKAVTVVGPQTPARAWDVMRALALCLGAAWRQVGPAAVLTNDRIGLGVKHELWRQFEQKAAALMPGGNRGGAVTQPDGAAFSTKDIPFTNDAVPFSPKQQEAYWKKIADAGGMSFSGGMMQLTAPFAELTPEQQDAARHIQADNAKSHVSSTLDGDVMLQAEPMVQVTVPALASPVLVFQSYEQLLPDPAPLTEAAQDASQKRFEAQMQALTGPPEPSTAPAPAALLAQIRSFDRRAVLVEPHTPAEADTAIAAARTLGLNELWLRITPGQTDSEDAASLNLIKHAAKGAAAAHIAFYPDIRLLAWSAAPDALVDRTILDRTAMQVNEAGREALGHMVLPDVLNTVTPFDPEPARRLISLIGKAARVKGVAGMVWTDVTPHGYETEPRDQDGGGSDPLGYAIPGRLAALRAAHADPLDLHTTHYTDKRANVSVPGFGDDRAGDGALYDAWRLLRTTAEHGFQASLMTALPAAYAPGPTRRLLISTPEGENIYQQYGSWDDLTKPEPGTVFVPGVTADGKPFPDGSGTMAMKSATIYDSISLYVPEGSTADKAMRSAARNLTQRTQNKSRSIVFTAISDPQDLLLLASGVSAP
;
A
#
# COMPACT_ATOMS: atom_id res chain seq x y z
N MET A 1 22.08 1.65 6.74
CA MET A 1 22.66 3.01 6.73
C MET A 1 21.65 3.98 7.32
N PRO A 2 21.95 4.71 8.40
CA PRO A 2 21.00 5.66 8.98
C PRO A 2 21.05 6.98 8.20
N ILE A 3 19.90 7.37 7.67
CA ILE A 3 19.68 8.66 7.02
C ILE A 3 19.66 9.73 8.13
N SER A 4 20.80 10.38 8.33
CA SER A 4 20.88 11.64 9.06
C SER A 4 21.26 12.71 8.03
N ARG A 5 20.33 13.65 7.77
CA ARG A 5 20.57 14.99 7.20
C ARG A 5 19.23 15.72 7.06
N PHE A 6 18.81 16.40 8.11
CA PHE A 6 17.84 17.49 8.04
C PHE A 6 18.13 18.52 9.14
N HIS A 7 19.34 19.07 9.17
CA HIS A 7 19.70 20.23 9.99
C HIS A 7 20.77 21.02 9.23
N GLY A 8 20.38 22.15 8.62
CA GLY A 8 21.35 22.98 7.89
C GLY A 8 20.83 24.11 7.02
N TYR A 9 19.73 24.79 7.34
CA TYR A 9 19.36 26.06 6.68
C TYR A 9 18.78 27.07 7.67
N CYS A 10 19.62 27.59 8.59
CA CYS A 10 19.27 28.75 9.42
C CYS A 10 20.38 29.81 9.55
N ALA A 11 21.37 29.86 8.64
CA ALA A 11 22.43 30.87 8.73
C ALA A 11 22.80 31.47 7.37
N LEU A 12 21.83 32.10 6.69
CA LEU A 12 22.10 32.98 5.53
C LEU A 12 20.97 34.01 5.31
N ALA A 13 20.40 34.54 6.40
CA ALA A 13 19.32 35.53 6.34
C ALA A 13 19.74 36.96 6.74
N THR A 14 21.04 37.27 6.87
CA THR A 14 21.47 38.55 7.46
C THR A 14 22.60 39.27 6.71
N THR A 15 22.67 39.17 5.38
CA THR A 15 23.59 40.00 4.57
C THR A 15 23.13 40.22 3.11
N LEU A 16 21.83 40.45 2.89
CA LEU A 16 21.32 41.02 1.63
C LEU A 16 20.38 42.19 1.93
N ALA A 17 20.94 43.23 2.55
CA ALA A 17 20.32 44.54 2.63
C ALA A 17 21.21 45.54 1.87
N PHE A 18 20.57 46.31 0.97
CA PHE A 18 21.10 47.45 0.21
C PHE A 18 21.83 47.20 -1.12
N THR A 19 21.10 46.68 -2.11
CA THR A 19 21.13 47.28 -3.46
C THR A 19 19.69 47.46 -3.98
N ALA A 20 19.14 48.65 -3.78
CA ALA A 20 17.91 49.05 -4.43
C ALA A 20 18.17 49.23 -5.94
N HIS A 21 18.05 48.14 -6.70
CA HIS A 21 17.79 48.26 -8.13
C HIS A 21 16.33 48.67 -8.27
N SER A 22 16.10 49.97 -8.47
CA SER A 22 14.85 50.50 -9.00
C SER A 22 14.66 49.94 -10.42
N ALA A 23 14.19 48.70 -10.52
CA ALA A 23 13.63 48.18 -11.77
C ALA A 23 12.46 49.10 -12.10
N ARG A 24 12.55 49.80 -13.23
CA ARG A 24 11.46 50.64 -13.74
C ARG A 24 10.20 49.78 -13.83
N ALA A 25 9.15 50.20 -13.13
CA ALA A 25 7.85 49.53 -13.13
C ALA A 25 7.09 49.68 -14.47
N ASP A 26 7.69 50.33 -15.47
CA ASP A 26 7.03 50.73 -16.72
C ASP A 26 6.97 49.64 -17.81
N ASP A 27 7.60 48.47 -17.59
CA ASP A 27 7.61 47.37 -18.57
C ASP A 27 6.81 46.11 -18.15
N ALA A 28 6.05 46.18 -17.05
CA ALA A 28 5.19 45.06 -16.65
C ALA A 28 4.00 44.96 -17.61
N LYS A 29 4.04 43.96 -18.51
CA LYS A 29 2.89 43.64 -19.37
C LYS A 29 1.63 43.55 -18.51
N PRO A 30 0.53 44.24 -18.89
CA PRO A 30 -0.71 44.20 -18.12
C PRO A 30 -1.15 42.75 -17.93
N LYS A 31 -1.53 42.40 -16.70
CA LYS A 31 -2.05 41.06 -16.41
C LYS A 31 -3.31 40.83 -17.26
N PRO A 32 -3.49 39.64 -17.86
CA PRO A 32 -4.72 39.31 -18.56
C PRO A 32 -5.94 39.54 -17.68
N ILE A 33 -7.03 40.06 -18.25
CA ILE A 33 -8.31 40.21 -17.55
C ILE A 33 -8.83 38.83 -17.12
N THR A 34 -9.33 38.74 -15.89
CA THR A 34 -9.93 37.50 -15.37
C THR A 34 -11.43 37.45 -15.65
N LEU A 35 -12.02 36.25 -15.63
CA LEU A 35 -13.46 36.07 -15.80
C LEU A 35 -14.24 36.84 -14.73
N ALA A 36 -13.75 36.85 -13.47
CA ALA A 36 -14.38 37.60 -12.39
C ALA A 36 -14.43 39.11 -12.68
N GLN A 37 -13.33 39.68 -13.18
CA GLN A 37 -13.23 41.10 -13.55
C GLN A 37 -14.16 41.45 -14.72
N ALA A 38 -14.27 40.56 -15.70
CA ALA A 38 -15.18 40.74 -16.83
C ALA A 38 -16.65 40.63 -16.39
N LEU A 39 -16.99 39.64 -15.56
CA LEU A 39 -18.34 39.45 -15.02
C LEU A 39 -18.82 40.62 -14.16
N ALA A 40 -17.91 41.29 -13.44
CA ALA A 40 -18.24 42.51 -12.69
C ALA A 40 -18.64 43.69 -13.59
N GLN A 41 -18.32 43.64 -14.88
CA GLN A 41 -18.66 44.65 -15.89
C GLN A 41 -19.82 44.20 -16.80
N ALA A 42 -20.37 43.00 -16.58
CA ALA A 42 -21.45 42.45 -17.37
C ALA A 42 -22.71 43.33 -17.29
N ALA A 43 -23.48 43.38 -18.39
CA ALA A 43 -24.81 43.95 -18.35
C ALA A 43 -25.66 43.23 -17.28
N PRO A 44 -26.44 43.95 -16.46
CA PRO A 44 -27.30 43.33 -15.46
C PRO A 44 -28.26 42.34 -16.13
N PRO A 45 -28.27 41.04 -15.77
CA PRO A 45 -29.20 40.09 -16.35
C PRO A 45 -30.63 40.44 -15.93
N ALA A 46 -31.58 40.27 -16.85
CA ALA A 46 -32.95 40.73 -16.66
C ALA A 46 -33.72 39.93 -15.58
N SER A 47 -33.47 38.63 -15.49
CA SER A 47 -34.16 37.72 -14.56
C SER A 47 -33.31 36.54 -14.08
N GLU A 48 -32.17 36.31 -14.72
CA GLU A 48 -31.32 35.14 -14.51
C GLU A 48 -30.21 35.44 -13.50
N LEU A 49 -29.93 34.47 -12.65
CA LEU A 49 -28.83 34.52 -11.71
C LEU A 49 -27.70 33.63 -12.22
N TYR A 50 -26.50 34.16 -12.39
CA TYR A 50 -25.33 33.40 -12.83
C TYR A 50 -24.43 33.07 -11.65
N ILE A 51 -23.95 31.83 -11.58
CA ILE A 51 -22.94 31.37 -10.62
C ILE A 51 -21.68 30.93 -11.37
N ALA A 52 -20.53 31.42 -10.93
CA ALA A 52 -19.21 30.96 -11.39
C ALA A 52 -18.34 30.62 -10.17
N VAL A 53 -17.54 29.56 -10.29
CA VAL A 53 -16.61 29.13 -9.24
C VAL A 53 -15.17 29.32 -9.71
N ASP A 54 -14.35 29.88 -8.82
CA ASP A 54 -12.96 30.30 -9.03
C ASP A 54 -12.74 31.16 -10.30
N PRO A 55 -13.61 32.15 -10.61
CA PRO A 55 -13.49 32.91 -11.86
C PRO A 55 -12.25 33.82 -11.90
N ASP A 56 -11.55 34.02 -10.78
CA ASP A 56 -10.28 34.76 -10.73
C ASP A 56 -9.10 33.99 -11.33
N SER A 57 -9.14 32.65 -11.34
CA SER A 57 -8.10 31.81 -11.94
C SER A 57 -8.27 31.63 -13.46
N VAL A 58 -9.36 32.17 -14.01
CA VAL A 58 -9.72 32.03 -15.43
C VAL A 58 -9.33 33.28 -16.19
N THR A 59 -8.29 33.19 -17.01
CA THR A 59 -7.84 34.30 -17.88
C THR A 59 -8.41 34.18 -19.28
N LEU A 60 -8.61 35.32 -19.94
CA LEU A 60 -9.02 35.37 -21.34
C LEU A 60 -8.00 34.61 -22.22
N PRO A 61 -8.43 33.72 -23.11
CA PRO A 61 -7.54 33.07 -24.07
C PRO A 61 -6.76 34.11 -24.87
N LYS A 62 -5.48 33.85 -25.15
CA LYS A 62 -4.55 34.82 -25.74
C LYS A 62 -5.07 35.45 -27.04
N ASP A 63 -5.81 34.69 -27.82
CA ASP A 63 -6.32 35.07 -29.14
C ASP A 63 -7.83 35.41 -29.14
N ALA A 64 -8.47 35.45 -27.97
CA ALA A 64 -9.87 35.85 -27.84
C ALA A 64 -10.01 37.37 -27.75
N GLU A 65 -11.06 37.92 -28.36
CA GLU A 65 -11.41 39.33 -28.23
C GLU A 65 -11.88 39.63 -26.80
N ALA A 66 -11.42 40.74 -26.23
CA ALA A 66 -11.84 41.14 -24.89
C ALA A 66 -13.35 41.49 -24.89
N PRO A 67 -14.12 41.04 -23.89
CA PRO A 67 -15.53 41.41 -23.80
C PRO A 67 -15.70 42.93 -23.74
N SER A 68 -16.74 43.42 -24.41
CA SER A 68 -17.10 44.84 -24.43
C SER A 68 -17.98 45.21 -23.23
N PRO A 69 -17.91 46.46 -22.72
CA PRO A 69 -18.86 46.95 -21.74
C PRO A 69 -20.30 46.80 -22.27
N GLY A 70 -21.15 46.13 -21.49
CA GLY A 70 -22.54 45.83 -21.89
C GLY A 70 -22.76 44.42 -22.45
N ASP A 71 -21.70 43.61 -22.63
CA ASP A 71 -21.86 42.19 -22.90
C ASP A 71 -22.59 41.49 -21.74
N THR A 72 -23.43 40.51 -22.08
CA THR A 72 -24.12 39.67 -21.10
C THR A 72 -23.15 38.69 -20.44
N ALA A 73 -23.50 38.18 -19.25
CA ALA A 73 -22.70 37.15 -18.57
C ALA A 73 -22.46 35.92 -19.45
N ALA A 74 -23.42 35.53 -20.29
CA ALA A 74 -23.29 34.40 -21.21
C ALA A 74 -22.32 34.67 -22.38
N GLN A 75 -22.33 35.88 -22.94
CA GLN A 75 -21.35 36.29 -23.96
C GLN A 75 -19.94 36.34 -23.38
N ILE A 76 -19.79 36.90 -22.17
CA ILE A 76 -18.52 36.91 -21.43
C ILE A 76 -18.03 35.47 -21.19
N ALA A 77 -18.88 34.59 -20.67
CA ALA A 77 -18.53 33.19 -20.46
C ALA A 77 -18.01 32.53 -21.76
N THR A 78 -18.70 32.75 -22.88
CA THR A 78 -18.30 32.22 -24.20
C THR A 78 -16.92 32.74 -24.64
N ALA A 79 -16.64 34.04 -24.45
CA ALA A 79 -15.34 34.63 -24.78
C ALA A 79 -14.17 34.02 -23.96
N PHE A 80 -14.45 33.61 -22.74
CA PHE A 80 -13.51 32.89 -21.86
C PHE A 80 -13.49 31.37 -22.09
N GLY A 81 -14.15 30.87 -23.13
CA GLY A 81 -14.22 29.44 -23.44
C GLY A 81 -14.97 28.62 -22.39
N ARG A 82 -15.95 29.23 -21.70
CA ARG A 82 -16.79 28.58 -20.69
C ARG A 82 -18.14 28.20 -21.28
N LEU A 83 -18.74 27.14 -20.73
CA LEU A 83 -20.12 26.77 -21.02
C LEU A 83 -21.07 27.51 -20.06
N VAL A 84 -22.31 27.73 -20.52
CA VAL A 84 -23.42 28.22 -19.70
C VAL A 84 -24.52 27.17 -19.70
N SER A 85 -25.03 26.80 -18.53
CA SER A 85 -26.12 25.82 -18.40
C SER A 85 -27.13 26.22 -17.34
N GLY A 86 -28.42 26.16 -17.68
CA GLY A 86 -29.50 26.65 -16.82
C GLY A 86 -30.19 25.58 -15.98
N PHE A 87 -30.51 25.96 -14.75
CA PHE A 87 -31.23 25.20 -13.73
C PHE A 87 -32.29 26.11 -13.10
N GLY A 88 -33.53 26.05 -13.59
CA GLY A 88 -34.58 26.95 -13.12
C GLY A 88 -34.24 28.41 -13.44
N ASN A 89 -34.06 29.24 -12.41
CA ASN A 89 -33.63 30.65 -12.55
C ASN A 89 -32.13 30.88 -12.28
N VAL A 90 -31.33 29.79 -12.20
CA VAL A 90 -29.89 29.82 -11.94
C VAL A 90 -29.14 29.27 -13.15
N ASP A 91 -28.21 30.05 -13.69
CA ASP A 91 -27.28 29.63 -14.73
C ASP A 91 -25.88 29.39 -14.15
N ALA A 92 -25.28 28.26 -14.51
CA ALA A 92 -23.91 27.92 -14.15
C ALA A 92 -22.95 28.31 -15.27
N ILE A 93 -21.88 29.05 -14.94
CA ILE A 93 -20.73 29.30 -15.80
C ILE A 93 -19.64 28.30 -15.40
N ALA A 94 -19.34 27.34 -16.29
CA ALA A 94 -18.55 26.16 -15.97
C ALA A 94 -17.47 25.88 -17.03
N PRO A 95 -16.42 25.08 -16.73
CA PRO A 95 -15.51 24.59 -17.77
C PRO A 95 -16.26 23.77 -18.83
N PRO A 96 -15.83 23.82 -20.11
CA PRO A 96 -16.46 23.06 -21.20
C PRO A 96 -16.24 21.54 -21.07
N THR A 97 -15.15 21.15 -20.41
CA THR A 97 -14.75 19.76 -20.19
C THR A 97 -14.31 19.54 -18.75
N ILE A 98 -14.33 18.29 -18.30
CA ILE A 98 -13.84 17.85 -16.99
C ILE A 98 -12.99 16.60 -17.16
N MET A 99 -12.09 16.37 -16.21
CA MET A 99 -11.38 15.09 -16.07
C MET A 99 -12.23 14.15 -15.22
N VAL A 100 -12.50 12.95 -15.72
CA VAL A 100 -13.19 11.89 -14.97
C VAL A 100 -12.26 10.71 -14.79
N VAL A 101 -12.34 10.06 -13.61
CA VAL A 101 -11.71 8.75 -13.37
C VAL A 101 -12.76 7.69 -13.61
N ASN A 102 -12.44 6.71 -14.45
CA ASN A 102 -13.33 5.60 -14.74
C ASN A 102 -13.23 4.51 -13.68
N VAL A 103 -14.28 3.72 -13.57
CA VAL A 103 -14.23 2.44 -12.86
C VAL A 103 -13.57 1.42 -13.82
N PRO A 104 -12.59 0.63 -13.38
CA PRO A 104 -11.96 -0.36 -14.26
C PRO A 104 -12.99 -1.40 -14.72
N PRO A 105 -12.87 -1.94 -15.94
CA PRO A 105 -13.71 -3.05 -16.38
C PRO A 105 -13.39 -4.33 -15.59
N ASP A 106 -14.28 -5.32 -15.63
CA ASP A 106 -14.08 -6.58 -14.89
C ASP A 106 -12.89 -7.41 -15.39
N LYS A 107 -12.55 -7.30 -16.69
CA LYS A 107 -11.51 -8.11 -17.35
C LYS A 107 -10.38 -7.22 -17.88
N PRO A 108 -9.15 -7.37 -17.37
CA PRO A 108 -8.01 -6.64 -17.91
C PRO A 108 -7.57 -7.21 -19.27
N ASN A 109 -7.17 -6.33 -20.18
CA ASN A 109 -6.36 -6.71 -21.33
C ASN A 109 -4.90 -6.71 -20.90
N ILE A 110 -4.41 -7.88 -20.47
CA ILE A 110 -3.08 -8.01 -19.87
C ILE A 110 -1.95 -7.51 -20.76
N TYR A 111 -2.12 -7.44 -22.09
CA TYR A 111 -1.10 -7.00 -23.03
C TYR A 111 -1.01 -5.49 -23.18
N ASP A 112 -2.11 -4.77 -23.03
CA ASP A 112 -2.18 -3.33 -23.31
C ASP A 112 -1.74 -2.53 -22.09
N GLY A 113 -0.58 -1.88 -22.15
CA GLY A 113 0.01 -1.19 -21.01
C GLY A 113 0.86 -2.10 -20.12
N MET A 114 1.06 -3.37 -20.48
CA MET A 114 1.99 -4.27 -19.77
C MET A 114 3.40 -3.63 -19.66
N ALA A 115 4.06 -3.78 -18.51
CA ALA A 115 5.43 -3.27 -18.35
C ALA A 115 6.36 -3.90 -19.40
N PRO A 116 7.26 -3.14 -20.05
CA PRO A 116 8.08 -3.66 -21.15
C PRO A 116 8.84 -4.93 -20.82
N LYS A 117 9.33 -5.07 -19.58
CA LYS A 117 10.05 -6.26 -19.11
C LYS A 117 9.22 -7.54 -19.16
N GLN A 118 7.92 -7.43 -18.86
CA GLN A 118 6.98 -8.55 -18.92
C GLN A 118 6.63 -8.85 -20.38
N VAL A 119 6.40 -7.81 -21.20
CA VAL A 119 6.18 -7.96 -22.65
C VAL A 119 7.34 -8.72 -23.29
N VAL A 120 8.57 -8.26 -23.03
CA VAL A 120 9.81 -8.89 -23.51
C VAL A 120 9.93 -10.32 -22.99
N LYS A 121 9.66 -10.59 -21.71
CA LYS A 121 9.73 -11.93 -21.13
C LYS A 121 8.77 -12.90 -21.82
N LEU A 122 7.52 -12.48 -22.06
CA LEU A 122 6.53 -13.29 -22.76
C LEU A 122 6.87 -13.47 -24.25
N LEU A 123 7.37 -12.42 -24.88
CA LEU A 123 7.80 -12.46 -26.27
C LEU A 123 8.96 -13.44 -26.44
N ALA A 124 9.96 -13.37 -25.55
CA ALA A 124 11.12 -14.25 -25.51
C ALA A 124 10.76 -15.70 -25.19
N ALA A 125 9.73 -15.94 -24.37
CA ALA A 125 9.21 -17.28 -24.10
C ALA A 125 8.60 -17.94 -25.34
N GLY A 126 8.11 -17.14 -26.29
CA GLY A 126 7.64 -17.63 -27.57
C GLY A 126 8.74 -17.83 -28.62
N PHE A 127 9.98 -17.36 -28.38
CA PHE A 127 11.02 -17.38 -29.41
C PHE A 127 11.45 -18.79 -29.80
N THR A 128 11.58 -19.02 -31.11
CA THR A 128 12.28 -20.18 -31.66
C THR A 128 13.79 -20.08 -31.40
N LYS A 129 14.53 -21.18 -31.62
CA LYS A 129 15.98 -21.18 -31.46
C LYS A 129 16.67 -20.13 -32.34
N ASP A 130 16.20 -19.96 -33.58
CA ASP A 130 16.75 -18.97 -34.51
C ASP A 130 16.42 -17.55 -34.10
N GLN A 131 15.19 -17.30 -33.60
CA GLN A 131 14.81 -16.00 -33.04
C GLN A 131 15.65 -15.64 -31.81
N TRP A 132 15.92 -16.60 -30.91
CA TRP A 132 16.84 -16.38 -29.77
C TRP A 132 18.26 -16.04 -30.23
N LYS A 133 18.78 -16.77 -31.22
CA LYS A 133 20.10 -16.49 -31.79
C LYS A 133 20.18 -15.08 -32.38
N GLU A 134 19.13 -14.65 -33.08
CA GLU A 134 19.06 -13.29 -33.64
C GLU A 134 18.82 -12.22 -32.56
N PHE A 135 18.04 -12.52 -31.52
CA PHE A 135 17.86 -11.65 -30.37
C PHE A 135 19.18 -11.39 -29.62
N LEU A 136 20.12 -12.36 -29.64
CA LEU A 136 21.48 -12.24 -29.10
C LEU A 136 22.52 -11.79 -30.13
N SER A 137 22.10 -11.35 -31.32
CA SER A 137 23.00 -10.87 -32.38
C SER A 137 22.92 -9.35 -32.52
N ASP A 138 23.89 -8.77 -33.23
CA ASP A 138 23.86 -7.33 -33.56
C ASP A 138 22.64 -6.96 -34.43
N LYS A 139 22.08 -7.93 -35.16
CA LYS A 139 20.93 -7.75 -36.06
C LYS A 139 19.62 -7.62 -35.30
N GLY A 140 19.44 -8.36 -34.20
CA GLY A 140 18.17 -8.44 -33.48
C GLY A 140 17.07 -9.19 -34.24
N VAL A 141 15.90 -9.36 -33.62
CA VAL A 141 14.69 -9.97 -34.18
C VAL A 141 13.65 -8.90 -34.54
N GLY A 142 13.14 -8.90 -35.77
CA GLY A 142 12.18 -7.91 -36.28
C GLY A 142 10.72 -8.39 -36.27
N TYR A 143 9.78 -7.46 -36.49
CA TYR A 143 8.33 -7.77 -36.55
C TYR A 143 7.97 -8.87 -37.56
N GLU A 144 8.53 -8.81 -38.78
CA GLU A 144 8.27 -9.80 -39.83
C GLU A 144 8.79 -11.20 -39.50
N GLU A 145 9.75 -11.29 -38.57
CA GLU A 145 10.30 -12.56 -38.10
C GLU A 145 9.44 -13.19 -36.98
N MET A 146 8.38 -12.51 -36.53
CA MET A 146 7.40 -13.05 -35.57
C MET A 146 6.52 -14.11 -36.25
N THR A 147 6.61 -15.34 -35.75
CA THR A 147 6.02 -16.55 -36.35
C THR A 147 4.56 -16.81 -35.95
N SER A 148 4.04 -16.09 -34.95
CA SER A 148 2.65 -16.21 -34.49
C SER A 148 2.01 -14.85 -34.28
N ASP A 149 0.68 -14.81 -34.37
CA ASP A 149 -0.10 -13.60 -34.07
C ASP A 149 0.15 -13.12 -32.64
N ASN A 150 0.29 -14.04 -31.68
CA ASN A 150 0.59 -13.70 -30.29
C ASN A 150 1.95 -12.99 -30.15
N GLN A 151 2.99 -13.45 -30.86
CA GLN A 151 4.28 -12.76 -30.90
C GLN A 151 4.17 -11.36 -31.53
N ARG A 152 3.37 -11.20 -32.60
CA ARG A 152 3.15 -9.91 -33.25
C ARG A 152 2.42 -8.94 -32.32
N SER A 153 1.39 -9.40 -31.61
CA SER A 153 0.67 -8.58 -30.62
C SER A 153 1.55 -8.19 -29.44
N LEU A 154 2.41 -9.08 -28.94
CA LEU A 154 3.38 -8.76 -27.89
C LEU A 154 4.45 -7.76 -28.38
N PHE A 155 4.92 -7.91 -29.63
CA PHE A 155 5.84 -6.95 -30.22
C PHE A 155 5.20 -5.55 -30.34
N GLU A 156 3.94 -5.46 -30.78
CA GLU A 156 3.20 -4.20 -30.86
C GLU A 156 2.91 -3.62 -29.47
N ALA A 157 2.62 -4.46 -28.47
CA ALA A 157 2.39 -4.04 -27.10
C ALA A 157 3.60 -3.34 -26.45
N LEU A 158 4.82 -3.58 -26.96
CA LEU A 158 6.01 -2.85 -26.54
C LEU A 158 5.96 -1.35 -26.90
N PHE A 159 5.09 -0.96 -27.84
CA PHE A 159 4.96 0.41 -28.35
C PHE A 159 3.53 0.92 -28.12
N PRO A 160 3.22 1.45 -26.91
CA PRO A 160 1.89 1.94 -26.58
C PRO A 160 1.36 2.93 -27.62
N ASP A 161 0.08 2.81 -27.95
CA ASP A 161 -0.60 3.58 -29.01
C ASP A 161 0.05 3.46 -30.41
N GLY A 162 0.84 2.42 -30.65
CA GLY A 162 1.53 2.19 -31.91
C GLY A 162 2.67 3.17 -32.17
N LYS A 163 3.24 3.78 -31.12
CA LYS A 163 4.32 4.76 -31.24
C LYS A 163 5.40 4.60 -30.18
N MET A 164 6.59 5.07 -30.49
CA MET A 164 7.71 5.16 -29.55
C MET A 164 8.16 6.62 -29.44
N GLN A 165 8.17 7.15 -28.22
CA GLN A 165 8.75 8.45 -27.92
C GLN A 165 10.18 8.22 -27.44
N VAL A 166 11.14 8.87 -28.07
CA VAL A 166 12.56 8.68 -27.76
C VAL A 166 13.24 10.00 -27.44
N GLN A 167 14.15 9.97 -26.48
CA GLN A 167 15.03 11.10 -26.16
C GLN A 167 16.47 10.65 -26.23
N ARG A 168 17.36 11.48 -26.77
CA ARG A 168 18.79 11.16 -26.77
C ARG A 168 19.35 11.25 -25.36
N ALA A 169 20.28 10.37 -25.01
CA ALA A 169 20.90 10.34 -23.68
C ALA A 169 21.69 11.62 -23.32
N ASP A 170 22.17 12.34 -24.34
CA ASP A 170 22.91 13.60 -24.20
C ASP A 170 22.03 14.86 -24.34
N ALA A 171 20.73 14.69 -24.58
CA ALA A 171 19.80 15.82 -24.63
C ALA A 171 19.42 16.30 -23.23
N ASP A 172 19.13 17.60 -23.12
CA ASP A 172 18.43 18.13 -21.95
C ASP A 172 17.09 17.39 -21.78
N TRP A 173 16.79 16.91 -20.57
CA TRP A 173 15.53 16.24 -20.25
C TRP A 173 14.31 17.12 -20.55
N SER A 174 14.46 18.44 -20.63
CA SER A 174 13.42 19.39 -21.04
C SER A 174 13.16 19.44 -22.56
N ALA A 175 14.06 18.86 -23.37
CA ALA A 175 13.88 18.81 -24.82
C ALA A 175 12.69 17.89 -25.19
N PRO A 176 11.88 18.24 -26.20
CA PRO A 176 10.77 17.41 -26.61
C PRO A 176 11.27 16.05 -27.13
N ALA A 177 10.61 14.97 -26.72
CA ALA A 177 10.89 13.64 -27.24
C ALA A 177 10.57 13.56 -28.74
N THR A 178 11.38 12.81 -29.48
CA THR A 178 11.13 12.48 -30.89
C THR A 178 10.10 11.35 -30.97
N GLU A 179 9.02 11.54 -31.71
CA GLU A 179 8.00 10.51 -31.91
C GLU A 179 8.30 9.66 -33.16
N ILE A 180 8.18 8.34 -33.03
CA ILE A 180 8.32 7.38 -34.12
C ILE A 180 7.02 6.57 -34.22
N GLY A 181 6.32 6.69 -35.35
CA GLY A 181 4.99 6.10 -35.57
C GLY A 181 4.99 4.65 -36.07
N GLY A 182 3.78 4.06 -36.14
CA GLY A 182 3.54 2.62 -36.33
C GLY A 182 4.20 1.94 -37.53
N ASP A 183 4.24 2.60 -38.70
CA ASP A 183 4.89 2.03 -39.88
C ASP A 183 6.40 1.84 -39.67
N GLN A 184 7.04 2.76 -38.96
CA GLN A 184 8.45 2.65 -38.58
C GLN A 184 8.66 1.64 -37.45
N MET A 185 7.68 1.48 -36.55
CA MET A 185 7.73 0.47 -35.48
C MET A 185 7.70 -0.96 -36.02
N ARG A 186 7.01 -1.21 -37.13
CA ARG A 186 7.08 -2.52 -37.81
C ARG A 186 8.44 -2.82 -38.46
N LEU A 187 9.27 -1.79 -38.67
CA LEU A 187 10.66 -1.95 -39.11
C LEU A 187 11.64 -2.10 -37.93
N ALA A 188 11.17 -1.98 -36.69
CA ALA A 188 12.00 -2.10 -35.52
C ALA A 188 12.52 -3.54 -35.35
N ARG A 189 13.70 -3.67 -34.71
CA ARG A 189 14.27 -4.95 -34.33
C ARG A 189 14.70 -4.92 -32.86
N LEU A 190 14.38 -5.98 -32.12
CA LEU A 190 14.73 -6.15 -30.71
C LEU A 190 16.01 -6.95 -30.59
N ARG A 191 16.94 -6.54 -29.75
CA ARG A 191 18.10 -7.35 -29.36
C ARG A 191 18.40 -7.19 -27.88
N LEU A 192 18.97 -8.22 -27.26
CA LEU A 192 19.46 -8.19 -25.90
C LEU A 192 20.96 -7.94 -25.90
N ALA A 193 21.41 -6.94 -25.16
CA ALA A 193 22.83 -6.61 -25.02
C ALA A 193 23.15 -6.10 -23.62
N TYR A 194 24.40 -6.24 -23.20
CA TYR A 194 24.91 -5.59 -21.99
C TYR A 194 25.16 -4.10 -22.25
N ARG A 195 24.83 -3.28 -21.25
CA ARG A 195 25.27 -1.89 -21.14
C ARG A 195 26.08 -1.70 -19.87
N THR A 196 27.29 -1.18 -20.04
CA THR A 196 28.23 -0.96 -18.96
C THR A 196 28.11 0.46 -18.41
N SER A 197 28.16 0.56 -17.09
CA SER A 197 28.26 1.78 -16.30
C SER A 197 29.48 1.67 -15.38
N LEU A 198 30.08 2.81 -15.05
CA LEU A 198 31.22 2.90 -14.14
C LEU A 198 30.82 3.69 -12.91
N ALA A 199 31.20 3.21 -11.73
CA ALA A 199 31.13 3.95 -10.48
C ALA A 199 32.52 4.12 -9.90
N LEU A 200 32.82 5.35 -9.45
CA LEU A 200 34.12 5.72 -8.92
C LEU A 200 34.11 5.61 -7.39
N SER A 201 35.24 5.23 -6.81
CA SER A 201 35.42 5.17 -5.35
C SER A 201 35.17 6.53 -4.68
N VAL A 202 34.60 6.51 -3.47
CA VAL A 202 34.42 7.71 -2.63
C VAL A 202 35.64 7.89 -1.72
N PRO A 203 36.32 9.06 -1.72
CA PRO A 203 37.51 9.29 -0.91
C PRO A 203 37.30 8.96 0.58
N GLY A 204 38.19 8.13 1.13
CA GLY A 204 38.17 7.74 2.55
C GLY A 204 37.07 6.75 2.94
N GLN A 205 36.24 6.29 2.00
CA GLN A 205 35.19 5.30 2.25
C GLN A 205 35.47 4.02 1.48
N LYS A 206 36.04 3.04 2.18
CA LYS A 206 36.31 1.72 1.60
C LYS A 206 35.01 1.09 1.10
N ASP A 207 35.06 0.48 -0.08
CA ASP A 207 33.94 -0.23 -0.74
C ASP A 207 32.74 0.66 -1.16
N SER A 208 32.84 1.98 -0.97
CA SER A 208 31.79 2.92 -1.36
C SER A 208 32.09 3.51 -2.74
N HIS A 209 31.12 3.40 -3.65
CA HIS A 209 31.23 3.89 -5.02
C HIS A 209 30.06 4.80 -5.36
N VAL A 210 30.28 5.79 -6.22
CA VAL A 210 29.23 6.68 -6.73
C VAL A 210 29.11 6.55 -8.24
N PHE A 211 27.90 6.26 -8.71
CA PHE A 211 27.54 6.37 -10.11
C PHE A 211 27.29 7.84 -10.44
N ALA A 212 27.79 8.30 -11.57
CA ALA A 212 27.41 9.59 -12.12
C ALA A 212 27.02 9.45 -13.58
N SER A 213 26.69 10.57 -14.23
CA SER A 213 26.15 10.70 -15.59
C SER A 213 26.67 9.64 -16.57
N SER A 214 25.80 9.14 -17.45
CA SER A 214 26.20 8.21 -18.50
C SER A 214 27.38 8.78 -19.29
N TYR A 215 28.45 7.99 -19.45
CA TYR A 215 29.54 8.35 -20.33
C TYR A 215 29.16 8.01 -21.77
N ASP A 216 28.90 9.04 -22.57
CA ASP A 216 28.67 8.95 -24.01
C ASP A 216 29.90 9.54 -24.73
N PRO A 217 30.77 8.70 -25.34
CA PRO A 217 31.98 9.17 -26.01
C PRO A 217 31.64 10.15 -27.14
N PRO A 218 32.43 11.23 -27.34
CA PRO A 218 32.14 12.25 -28.35
C PRO A 218 32.17 11.73 -29.80
N ASP A 219 32.82 10.58 -30.04
CA ASP A 219 32.94 9.90 -31.32
C ASP A 219 31.90 8.78 -31.52
N LYS A 220 31.11 8.44 -30.48
CA LYS A 220 30.00 7.49 -30.57
C LYS A 220 28.67 8.24 -30.57
N LEU A 221 27.73 7.74 -31.37
CA LEU A 221 26.37 8.29 -31.40
C LEU A 221 25.67 7.96 -30.07
N ALA A 222 25.20 8.99 -29.37
CA ALA A 222 24.43 8.83 -28.14
C ALA A 222 23.26 7.85 -28.35
N VAL A 223 23.05 6.98 -27.37
CA VAL A 223 21.88 6.09 -27.36
C VAL A 223 20.60 6.91 -27.13
N TYR A 224 19.48 6.33 -27.50
CA TYR A 224 18.18 6.88 -27.19
C TYR A 224 17.56 6.16 -25.98
N PHE A 225 16.74 6.87 -25.21
CA PHE A 225 15.90 6.32 -24.17
C PHE A 225 14.46 6.31 -24.66
N MET A 226 13.76 5.20 -24.43
CA MET A 226 12.31 5.14 -24.63
C MET A 226 11.62 5.90 -23.48
N MET A 227 10.88 6.95 -23.82
CA MET A 227 10.24 7.87 -22.87
C MET A 227 8.79 7.51 -22.58
N ASN A 228 8.09 6.88 -23.52
CA ASN A 228 6.69 6.48 -23.35
C ASN A 228 6.53 5.05 -22.83
N SER A 229 7.43 4.61 -21.96
CA SER A 229 7.27 3.41 -21.13
C SER A 229 6.90 3.84 -19.72
N PRO A 230 5.65 4.27 -19.47
CA PRO A 230 5.29 4.78 -18.16
C PRO A 230 5.35 3.65 -17.13
N SER A 231 6.27 3.81 -16.19
CA SER A 231 6.42 2.96 -15.01
C SER A 231 5.32 3.22 -13.98
N ASP A 232 4.69 4.39 -14.04
CA ASP A 232 3.83 4.94 -13.01
C ASP A 232 2.89 6.02 -13.60
N SER A 233 1.82 6.32 -12.86
CA SER A 233 0.86 7.40 -13.17
C SER A 233 0.34 7.43 -14.62
N VAL A 234 -0.11 6.29 -15.15
CA VAL A 234 -0.72 6.17 -16.48
C VAL A 234 -2.20 6.54 -16.52
N ASP A 235 -2.61 7.18 -17.60
CA ASP A 235 -4.01 7.49 -17.88
C ASP A 235 -4.74 6.30 -18.56
N ARG A 236 -4.00 5.23 -18.89
CA ARG A 236 -4.50 3.97 -19.46
C ARG A 236 -3.73 2.79 -18.88
N GLU A 237 -4.42 1.78 -18.38
CA GLU A 237 -3.82 0.62 -17.70
C GLU A 237 -4.57 -0.66 -18.10
N PHE A 238 -3.84 -1.74 -18.41
CA PHE A 238 -4.38 -3.03 -18.92
C PHE A 238 -5.53 -2.87 -19.93
N GLY A 239 -5.36 -1.95 -20.88
CA GLY A 239 -6.29 -1.60 -21.95
C GLY A 239 -7.58 -0.90 -21.59
N ALA A 240 -7.63 -0.32 -20.40
CA ALA A 240 -8.74 0.51 -19.96
C ALA A 240 -8.27 1.95 -19.66
N ASN A 241 -9.09 2.94 -20.02
CA ASN A 241 -8.82 4.34 -19.71
C ASN A 241 -9.02 4.55 -18.20
N VAL A 242 -7.95 4.87 -17.47
CA VAL A 242 -8.01 5.22 -16.04
C VAL A 242 -8.74 6.53 -15.85
N ARG A 243 -8.34 7.54 -16.62
CA ARG A 243 -9.00 8.84 -16.63
C ARG A 243 -9.05 9.42 -18.04
N GLU A 244 -10.01 10.28 -18.29
CA GLU A 244 -10.20 10.93 -19.57
C GLU A 244 -10.85 12.31 -19.44
N THR A 245 -10.63 13.16 -20.44
CA THR A 245 -11.29 14.45 -20.54
C THR A 245 -12.59 14.30 -21.32
N VAL A 246 -13.72 14.58 -20.66
CA VAL A 246 -15.07 14.46 -21.25
C VAL A 246 -15.78 15.81 -21.24
N PRO A 247 -16.82 16.01 -22.07
CA PRO A 247 -17.68 17.18 -21.96
C PRO A 247 -18.24 17.34 -20.54
N ASN A 248 -18.21 18.56 -20.02
CA ASN A 248 -18.71 18.82 -18.67
C ASN A 248 -20.23 18.73 -18.64
N THR A 249 -20.71 17.71 -17.95
CA THR A 249 -22.12 17.45 -17.70
C THR A 249 -22.28 17.14 -16.21
N LEU A 250 -23.51 17.26 -15.69
CA LEU A 250 -23.76 16.90 -14.30
C LEU A 250 -23.40 15.43 -14.07
N LYS A 251 -22.46 15.20 -13.15
CA LYS A 251 -22.16 13.85 -12.68
C LYS A 251 -23.38 13.28 -11.94
N PRO A 252 -23.57 11.94 -11.97
CA PRO A 252 -24.55 11.30 -11.10
C PRO A 252 -24.31 11.66 -9.63
N GLY A 253 -25.38 11.93 -8.87
CA GLY A 253 -25.35 12.21 -7.43
C GLY A 253 -26.46 11.47 -6.70
N ASP A 254 -26.44 11.50 -5.37
CA ASP A 254 -27.41 10.80 -4.50
C ASP A 254 -28.63 11.67 -4.12
N LEU A 255 -28.65 12.95 -4.48
CA LEU A 255 -29.75 13.82 -4.10
C LEU A 255 -31.03 13.43 -4.86
N ASP A 256 -32.15 13.37 -4.14
CA ASP A 256 -33.47 13.09 -4.70
C ASP A 256 -34.23 14.39 -4.98
N ASN A 257 -34.55 14.68 -6.25
CA ASN A 257 -35.35 15.84 -6.64
C ASN A 257 -36.79 15.81 -6.05
N GLY A 258 -37.28 14.63 -5.65
CA GLY A 258 -38.57 14.46 -4.99
C GLY A 258 -38.61 14.93 -3.53
N ASP A 259 -37.45 15.09 -2.88
CA ASP A 259 -37.38 15.53 -1.49
C ASP A 259 -37.69 17.03 -1.37
N ALA A 260 -38.81 17.34 -0.72
CA ALA A 260 -39.32 18.70 -0.57
C ALA A 260 -38.35 19.65 0.15
N ALA A 261 -37.40 19.12 0.94
CA ALA A 261 -36.38 19.94 1.59
C ALA A 261 -35.51 20.69 0.58
N TRP A 262 -35.29 20.15 -0.63
CA TRP A 262 -34.47 20.80 -1.67
C TRP A 262 -35.25 21.83 -2.50
N ASN A 263 -36.54 22.01 -2.24
CA ASN A 263 -37.41 22.93 -2.98
C ASN A 263 -37.53 24.31 -2.31
N VAL A 264 -36.86 24.50 -1.18
CA VAL A 264 -36.82 25.76 -0.45
C VAL A 264 -35.98 26.81 -1.16
N ALA A 265 -36.31 28.08 -0.93
CA ALA A 265 -35.59 29.20 -1.50
C ALA A 265 -34.37 29.59 -0.64
N VAL A 266 -33.21 29.70 -1.29
CA VAL A 266 -31.91 30.05 -0.70
C VAL A 266 -31.56 31.49 -1.07
N ARG A 267 -31.18 32.29 -0.08
CA ARG A 267 -30.65 33.64 -0.29
C ARG A 267 -29.15 33.57 -0.56
N LEU A 268 -28.70 34.24 -1.62
CA LEU A 268 -27.31 34.18 -2.09
C LEU A 268 -26.53 35.46 -1.83
N ALA A 269 -27.17 36.45 -1.21
CA ALA A 269 -26.51 37.71 -0.86
C ALA A 269 -25.34 37.47 0.11
N GLY A 270 -24.16 37.97 -0.26
CA GLY A 270 -22.96 37.89 0.56
C GLY A 270 -22.15 36.59 0.45
N VAL A 271 -22.57 35.64 -0.39
CA VAL A 271 -21.79 34.42 -0.70
C VAL A 271 -20.51 34.81 -1.42
N LYS A 272 -19.36 34.33 -0.94
CA LYS A 272 -18.04 34.57 -1.55
C LYS A 272 -17.27 33.31 -1.85
N THR A 273 -17.59 32.21 -1.17
CA THR A 273 -16.90 30.93 -1.31
C THR A 273 -17.90 29.79 -1.50
N VAL A 274 -17.40 28.63 -1.93
CA VAL A 274 -18.21 27.41 -2.01
C VAL A 274 -18.77 27.05 -0.64
N ASP A 275 -17.98 27.15 0.44
CA ASP A 275 -18.45 26.86 1.80
C ASP A 275 -19.57 27.82 2.24
N ASP A 276 -19.49 29.12 1.93
CA ASP A 276 -20.57 30.07 2.22
C ASP A 276 -21.88 29.65 1.54
N LEU A 277 -21.80 29.23 0.28
CA LEU A 277 -22.94 28.79 -0.51
C LEU A 277 -23.56 27.52 0.08
N VAL A 278 -22.73 26.53 0.42
CA VAL A 278 -23.18 25.28 1.05
C VAL A 278 -23.83 25.55 2.40
N ARG A 279 -23.27 26.43 3.23
CA ARG A 279 -23.89 26.84 4.50
C ARG A 279 -25.23 27.54 4.32
N ALA A 280 -25.37 28.38 3.29
CA ALA A 280 -26.64 29.03 2.97
C ALA A 280 -27.71 28.00 2.59
N ILE A 281 -27.34 26.98 1.81
CA ILE A 281 -28.24 25.87 1.45
C ILE A 281 -28.60 25.05 2.69
N ALA A 282 -27.62 24.67 3.52
CA ALA A 282 -27.84 23.92 4.76
C ALA A 282 -28.82 24.65 5.69
N ALA A 283 -28.61 25.95 5.90
CA ALA A 283 -29.48 26.78 6.73
C ALA A 283 -30.92 26.88 6.20
N ALA A 284 -31.10 26.97 4.87
CA ALA A 284 -32.43 27.05 4.26
C ALA A 284 -33.18 25.71 4.29
N THR A 285 -32.47 24.60 4.09
CA THR A 285 -33.03 23.24 3.95
C THR A 285 -33.19 22.53 5.29
N GLY A 286 -32.46 22.95 6.32
CA GLY A 286 -32.38 22.24 7.61
C GLY A 286 -31.63 20.91 7.52
N ARG A 287 -30.85 20.69 6.45
CA ARG A 287 -30.09 19.47 6.20
C ARG A 287 -28.64 19.64 6.63
N GLU A 288 -27.99 18.54 7.00
CA GLU A 288 -26.56 18.50 7.29
C GLU A 288 -25.81 18.40 5.95
N ILE A 289 -25.14 19.49 5.54
CA ILE A 289 -24.48 19.59 4.22
C ILE A 289 -23.06 20.14 4.37
N TYR A 290 -22.13 19.52 3.66
CA TYR A 290 -20.71 19.88 3.65
C TYR A 290 -20.20 20.12 2.23
N ALA A 291 -19.16 20.95 2.12
CA ALA A 291 -18.30 20.99 0.95
C ALA A 291 -16.94 20.40 1.33
N ASP A 292 -16.41 19.52 0.48
CA ASP A 292 -15.07 18.98 0.66
C ASP A 292 -14.05 20.14 0.78
N PRO A 293 -13.07 20.09 1.71
CA PRO A 293 -12.09 21.16 1.93
C PRO A 293 -11.35 21.62 0.66
N ARG A 294 -11.18 20.72 -0.32
CA ARG A 294 -10.55 21.00 -1.62
C ARG A 294 -11.40 21.93 -2.50
N TYR A 295 -12.72 21.97 -2.26
CA TYR A 295 -13.65 22.89 -2.91
C TYR A 295 -14.05 24.07 -2.03
N ALA A 296 -14.17 23.86 -0.72
CA ALA A 296 -14.74 24.81 0.24
C ALA A 296 -14.21 26.24 0.11
N LYS A 297 -12.90 26.39 -0.12
CA LYS A 297 -12.21 27.69 -0.19
C LYS A 297 -12.26 28.37 -1.57
N LYS A 298 -12.76 27.69 -2.62
CA LYS A 298 -12.83 28.27 -3.97
C LYS A 298 -13.77 29.47 -3.97
N ALA A 299 -13.36 30.55 -4.63
CA ALA A 299 -14.15 31.76 -4.74
C ALA A 299 -15.45 31.49 -5.52
N VAL A 300 -16.52 32.20 -5.20
CA VAL A 300 -17.80 32.14 -5.90
C VAL A 300 -18.19 33.56 -6.30
N THR A 301 -18.50 33.75 -7.58
CA THR A 301 -19.11 34.98 -8.08
C THR A 301 -20.56 34.72 -8.44
N VAL A 302 -21.45 35.54 -7.89
CA VAL A 302 -22.88 35.52 -8.19
C VAL A 302 -23.23 36.82 -8.92
N VAL A 303 -23.74 36.71 -10.14
CA VAL A 303 -24.13 37.86 -10.98
C VAL A 303 -25.63 37.84 -11.20
N GLY A 304 -26.30 38.99 -11.04
CA GLY A 304 -27.72 39.14 -11.32
C GLY A 304 -28.59 39.54 -10.14
N PRO A 305 -29.92 39.45 -10.28
CA PRO A 305 -30.85 39.86 -9.23
C PRO A 305 -30.62 39.02 -7.98
N GLN A 306 -30.60 39.66 -6.81
CA GLN A 306 -30.41 39.00 -5.51
C GLN A 306 -31.69 38.29 -5.03
N THR A 307 -32.49 37.78 -5.96
CA THR A 307 -33.70 37.03 -5.67
C THR A 307 -33.31 35.65 -5.12
N PRO A 308 -34.09 35.12 -4.15
CA PRO A 308 -33.86 33.76 -3.67
C PRO A 308 -33.97 32.74 -4.82
N ALA A 309 -33.07 31.76 -4.84
CA ALA A 309 -33.06 30.67 -5.81
C ALA A 309 -33.39 29.33 -5.15
N ARG A 310 -34.00 28.39 -5.86
CA ARG A 310 -34.32 27.07 -5.31
C ARG A 310 -33.03 26.31 -4.94
N ALA A 311 -32.97 25.72 -3.75
CA ALA A 311 -31.79 25.00 -3.25
C ALA A 311 -31.29 23.94 -4.25
N TRP A 312 -32.20 23.12 -4.78
CA TRP A 312 -31.90 22.11 -5.80
C TRP A 312 -31.16 22.66 -7.02
N ASP A 313 -31.62 23.80 -7.54
CA ASP A 313 -31.07 24.42 -8.74
C ASP A 313 -29.68 25.00 -8.47
N VAL A 314 -29.49 25.63 -7.30
CA VAL A 314 -28.19 26.13 -6.83
C VAL A 314 -27.20 24.96 -6.64
N MET A 315 -27.64 23.85 -6.05
CA MET A 315 -26.79 22.67 -5.84
C MET A 315 -26.33 22.06 -7.16
N ARG A 316 -27.19 22.00 -8.18
CA ARG A 316 -26.84 21.52 -9.53
C ARG A 316 -25.89 22.48 -10.24
N ALA A 317 -26.17 23.79 -10.18
CA ALA A 317 -25.29 24.80 -10.75
C ALA A 317 -23.87 24.70 -10.16
N LEU A 318 -23.78 24.61 -8.84
CA LEU A 318 -22.51 24.47 -8.12
C LEU A 318 -21.77 23.18 -8.49
N ALA A 319 -22.47 22.05 -8.58
CA ALA A 319 -21.89 20.78 -9.00
C ALA A 319 -21.31 20.86 -10.42
N LEU A 320 -22.03 21.49 -11.37
CA LEU A 320 -21.54 21.66 -12.74
C LEU A 320 -20.32 22.58 -12.83
N CYS A 321 -20.31 23.71 -12.10
CA CYS A 321 -19.17 24.63 -12.07
C CYS A 321 -17.87 23.95 -11.61
N LEU A 322 -17.97 23.03 -10.67
CA LEU A 322 -16.84 22.30 -10.10
C LEU A 322 -16.51 20.98 -10.82
N GLY A 323 -17.41 20.49 -11.70
CA GLY A 323 -17.33 19.11 -12.19
C GLY A 323 -17.48 18.09 -11.05
N ALA A 324 -18.29 18.41 -10.04
CA ALA A 324 -18.45 17.67 -8.80
C ALA A 324 -19.76 16.85 -8.78
N ALA A 325 -19.95 16.08 -7.71
CA ALA A 325 -21.15 15.31 -7.40
C ALA A 325 -21.55 15.52 -5.94
N TRP A 326 -22.84 15.34 -5.66
CA TRP A 326 -23.37 15.31 -4.30
C TRP A 326 -23.52 13.86 -3.85
N ARG A 327 -22.86 13.49 -2.77
CA ARG A 327 -22.92 12.14 -2.17
C ARG A 327 -23.66 12.19 -0.83
N GLN A 328 -24.51 11.20 -0.59
CA GLN A 328 -25.18 11.02 0.69
C GLN A 328 -24.33 10.13 1.61
N VAL A 329 -24.11 10.57 2.85
CA VAL A 329 -23.41 9.83 3.91
C VAL A 329 -24.32 9.81 5.13
N GLY A 330 -25.08 8.72 5.32
CA GLY A 330 -26.13 8.67 6.35
C GLY A 330 -27.12 9.83 6.20
N PRO A 331 -27.36 10.67 7.23
CA PRO A 331 -28.22 11.85 7.13
C PRO A 331 -27.56 13.08 6.46
N ALA A 332 -26.24 13.07 6.25
CA ALA A 332 -25.49 14.20 5.71
C ALA A 332 -25.32 14.09 4.19
N ALA A 333 -25.16 15.23 3.51
CA ALA A 333 -24.76 15.32 2.11
C ALA A 333 -23.40 16.04 1.98
N VAL A 334 -22.57 15.63 1.05
CA VAL A 334 -21.26 16.26 0.78
C VAL A 334 -21.08 16.55 -0.71
N LEU A 335 -20.60 17.76 -1.03
CA LEU A 335 -20.13 18.12 -2.37
C LEU A 335 -18.69 17.66 -2.53
N THR A 336 -18.48 16.68 -3.39
CA THR A 336 -17.19 16.00 -3.60
C THR A 336 -16.97 15.71 -5.10
N ASN A 337 -15.81 15.19 -5.50
CA ASN A 337 -15.48 14.99 -6.91
C ASN A 337 -16.41 13.99 -7.63
N ASP A 338 -16.82 12.92 -6.96
CA ASP A 338 -17.54 11.81 -7.59
C ASP A 338 -18.55 11.18 -6.62
N ARG A 339 -19.58 10.50 -7.11
CA ARG A 339 -20.54 9.81 -6.22
C ARG A 339 -19.95 8.56 -5.55
N ILE A 340 -19.08 7.81 -6.24
CA ILE A 340 -18.49 6.57 -5.72
C ILE A 340 -17.34 6.90 -4.75
N GLY A 341 -16.52 7.87 -5.13
CA GLY A 341 -15.38 8.35 -4.36
C GLY A 341 -14.04 7.98 -4.96
N LEU A 342 -13.10 8.91 -4.89
CA LEU A 342 -11.81 8.78 -5.57
C LEU A 342 -10.93 7.68 -4.95
N GLY A 343 -10.95 7.56 -3.63
CA GLY A 343 -10.26 6.47 -2.91
C GLY A 343 -10.84 5.10 -3.25
N VAL A 344 -12.16 5.00 -3.43
CA VAL A 344 -12.81 3.76 -3.91
C VAL A 344 -12.33 3.40 -5.31
N LYS A 345 -12.34 4.35 -6.26
CA LYS A 345 -11.85 4.11 -7.62
C LYS A 345 -10.38 3.71 -7.63
N HIS A 346 -9.56 4.36 -6.83
CA HIS A 346 -8.15 4.00 -6.65
C HIS A 346 -7.97 2.56 -6.18
N GLU A 347 -8.83 2.10 -5.27
CA GLU A 347 -8.80 0.75 -4.76
C GLU A 347 -9.32 -0.28 -5.78
N LEU A 348 -10.35 0.06 -6.55
CA LEU A 348 -10.81 -0.77 -7.68
C LEU A 348 -9.71 -0.93 -8.73
N TRP A 349 -8.98 0.13 -9.08
CA TRP A 349 -7.84 0.06 -10.00
C TRP A 349 -6.71 -0.81 -9.45
N ARG A 350 -6.43 -0.74 -8.13
CA ARG A 350 -5.47 -1.66 -7.49
C ARG A 350 -5.87 -3.12 -7.68
N GLN A 351 -7.14 -3.45 -7.42
CA GLN A 351 -7.62 -4.83 -7.60
C GLN A 351 -7.59 -5.25 -9.07
N PHE A 352 -7.85 -4.33 -9.99
CA PHE A 352 -7.75 -4.57 -11.42
C PHE A 352 -6.30 -4.89 -11.85
N GLU A 353 -5.32 -4.11 -11.38
CA GLU A 353 -3.89 -4.39 -11.59
C GLU A 353 -3.47 -5.74 -10.99
N GLN A 354 -3.97 -6.09 -9.80
CA GLN A 354 -3.72 -7.39 -9.18
C GLN A 354 -4.32 -8.56 -9.97
N LYS A 355 -5.56 -8.42 -10.45
CA LYS A 355 -6.20 -9.40 -11.33
C LYS A 355 -5.42 -9.56 -12.63
N ALA A 356 -4.95 -8.46 -13.23
CA ALA A 356 -4.11 -8.49 -14.41
C ALA A 356 -2.81 -9.26 -14.12
N ALA A 357 -2.16 -8.97 -13.00
CA ALA A 357 -0.94 -9.66 -12.57
C ALA A 357 -1.11 -11.15 -12.29
N ALA A 358 -2.30 -11.58 -11.86
CA ALA A 358 -2.65 -12.99 -11.69
C ALA A 358 -2.93 -13.70 -13.03
N LEU A 359 -3.43 -12.97 -14.03
CA LEU A 359 -3.68 -13.48 -15.40
C LEU A 359 -2.43 -13.51 -16.28
N MET A 360 -1.39 -12.75 -15.92
CA MET A 360 -0.11 -12.80 -16.62
C MET A 360 0.43 -14.24 -16.59
N PRO A 361 0.93 -14.78 -17.72
CA PRO A 361 1.46 -16.13 -17.78
C PRO A 361 2.48 -16.35 -16.67
N GLY A 362 2.18 -17.26 -15.75
CA GLY A 362 2.93 -17.54 -14.52
C GLY A 362 4.26 -18.24 -14.75
N GLY A 363 5.07 -17.74 -15.68
CA GLY A 363 6.50 -18.06 -15.70
C GLY A 363 7.07 -17.72 -14.31
N ASN A 364 7.97 -18.57 -13.81
CA ASN A 364 8.60 -18.39 -12.51
C ASN A 364 9.05 -16.91 -12.39
N ARG A 365 8.39 -16.11 -11.52
CA ARG A 365 8.58 -14.64 -11.50
C ARG A 365 10.05 -14.28 -11.24
N GLY A 366 10.79 -15.17 -10.59
CA GLY A 366 12.24 -15.11 -10.42
C GLY A 366 13.00 -16.27 -11.06
N GLY A 367 12.52 -16.83 -12.17
CA GLY A 367 13.28 -17.78 -12.98
C GLY A 367 13.45 -17.35 -14.43
N ALA A 368 14.47 -17.96 -15.05
CA ALA A 368 14.77 -17.82 -16.47
C ALA A 368 13.58 -18.23 -17.36
N VAL A 369 13.47 -17.61 -18.53
CA VAL A 369 12.53 -18.06 -19.56
C VAL A 369 12.94 -19.45 -20.06
N THR A 370 11.98 -20.38 -20.13
CA THR A 370 12.20 -21.69 -20.76
C THR A 370 12.54 -21.48 -22.23
N GLN A 371 13.75 -21.86 -22.63
CA GLN A 371 14.19 -21.79 -24.01
C GLN A 371 13.71 -23.01 -24.80
N PRO A 372 13.56 -22.91 -26.13
CA PRO A 372 13.26 -24.06 -26.97
C PRO A 372 14.39 -25.11 -26.90
N ASP A 373 14.03 -26.38 -27.06
CA ASP A 373 14.95 -27.50 -26.98
C ASP A 373 16.21 -27.29 -27.84
N GLY A 374 17.38 -27.44 -27.21
CA GLY A 374 18.68 -27.33 -27.87
C GLY A 374 19.20 -25.91 -28.13
N ALA A 375 18.56 -24.86 -27.59
CA ALA A 375 19.06 -23.48 -27.61
C ALA A 375 20.22 -23.24 -26.63
N ALA A 376 20.08 -23.71 -25.38
CA ALA A 376 21.12 -23.71 -24.33
C ALA A 376 21.88 -22.37 -24.12
N PHE A 377 21.23 -21.23 -24.37
CA PHE A 377 21.78 -19.90 -24.14
C PHE A 377 21.80 -19.56 -22.64
N SER A 378 22.70 -18.69 -22.23
CA SER A 378 22.90 -18.23 -20.85
C SER A 378 23.26 -16.75 -20.81
N THR A 379 23.33 -16.15 -19.62
CA THR A 379 23.79 -14.77 -19.47
C THR A 379 25.22 -14.50 -19.96
N LYS A 380 26.03 -15.56 -20.21
CA LYS A 380 27.35 -15.44 -20.89
C LYS A 380 27.24 -15.12 -22.38
N ASP A 381 26.12 -15.46 -23.00
CA ASP A 381 25.91 -15.32 -24.44
C ASP A 381 25.38 -13.93 -24.83
N ILE A 382 25.08 -13.08 -23.85
CA ILE A 382 24.63 -11.69 -24.09
C ILE A 382 25.83 -10.85 -24.56
N PRO A 383 25.76 -10.22 -25.75
CA PRO A 383 26.85 -9.42 -26.30
C PRO A 383 26.91 -8.01 -25.69
N PHE A 384 28.06 -7.34 -25.80
CA PHE A 384 28.24 -5.92 -25.47
C PHE A 384 28.07 -5.03 -26.71
N THR A 385 26.96 -5.18 -27.43
CA THR A 385 26.73 -4.47 -28.69
C THR A 385 26.49 -2.98 -28.47
N ASN A 386 27.26 -2.14 -29.19
CA ASN A 386 27.23 -0.67 -29.10
C ASN A 386 27.53 -0.12 -27.69
N ASP A 387 28.22 -0.88 -26.84
CA ASP A 387 28.67 -0.38 -25.54
C ASP A 387 29.86 0.59 -25.72
N ALA A 388 29.85 1.69 -24.98
CA ALA A 388 30.95 2.64 -24.94
C ALA A 388 32.20 2.02 -24.32
N VAL A 389 32.01 1.21 -23.27
CA VAL A 389 33.03 0.75 -22.32
C VAL A 389 32.78 -0.72 -21.93
N PRO A 390 32.74 -1.65 -22.89
CA PRO A 390 32.41 -3.05 -22.63
C PRO A 390 33.40 -3.70 -21.66
N PHE A 391 32.97 -4.75 -20.96
CA PHE A 391 33.90 -5.60 -20.23
C PHE A 391 34.87 -6.27 -21.21
N SER A 392 36.16 -6.16 -20.96
CA SER A 392 37.17 -6.91 -21.72
C SER A 392 37.01 -8.43 -21.53
N PRO A 393 37.47 -9.28 -22.46
CA PRO A 393 37.42 -10.73 -22.30
C PRO A 393 38.03 -11.22 -20.98
N LYS A 394 39.13 -10.61 -20.54
CA LYS A 394 39.79 -10.90 -19.26
C LYS A 394 38.90 -10.56 -18.06
N GLN A 395 38.20 -9.42 -18.10
CA GLN A 395 37.27 -9.01 -17.04
C GLN A 395 36.04 -9.93 -16.99
N GLN A 396 35.51 -10.34 -18.15
CA GLN A 396 34.40 -11.30 -18.21
C GLN A 396 34.81 -12.66 -17.63
N GLU A 397 35.97 -13.19 -18.01
CA GLU A 397 36.52 -14.43 -17.46
C GLU A 397 36.69 -14.32 -15.94
N ALA A 398 37.27 -13.22 -15.45
CA ALA A 398 37.46 -12.97 -14.03
C ALA A 398 36.12 -12.92 -13.27
N TYR A 399 35.11 -12.25 -13.82
CA TYR A 399 33.77 -12.20 -13.26
C TYR A 399 33.15 -13.59 -13.18
N TRP A 400 33.10 -14.33 -14.29
CA TRP A 400 32.48 -15.66 -14.31
C TRP A 400 33.20 -16.67 -13.44
N LYS A 401 34.53 -16.57 -13.33
CA LYS A 401 35.31 -17.35 -12.36
C LYS A 401 34.89 -17.02 -10.93
N LYS A 402 34.79 -15.74 -10.57
CA LYS A 402 34.31 -15.30 -9.25
C LYS A 402 32.92 -15.83 -8.93
N ILE A 403 31.98 -15.82 -9.89
CA ILE A 403 30.63 -16.38 -9.73
C ILE A 403 30.68 -17.90 -9.50
N ALA A 404 31.49 -18.61 -10.27
CA ALA A 404 31.69 -20.05 -10.12
C ALA A 404 32.27 -20.40 -8.74
N ASP A 405 33.28 -19.65 -8.29
CA ASP A 405 33.93 -19.83 -6.99
C ASP A 405 33.00 -19.47 -5.81
N ALA A 406 32.11 -18.49 -5.98
CA ALA A 406 31.11 -18.10 -4.99
C ALA A 406 30.01 -19.15 -4.77
N GLY A 407 29.92 -20.18 -5.62
CA GLY A 407 28.98 -21.29 -5.46
C GLY A 407 27.52 -20.92 -5.76
N GLY A 408 27.30 -19.96 -6.65
CA GLY A 408 25.95 -19.58 -7.08
C GLY A 408 25.13 -18.84 -6.02
N MET A 409 25.77 -18.05 -5.14
CA MET A 409 25.00 -17.04 -4.40
C MET A 409 24.23 -16.20 -5.42
N SER A 410 22.90 -16.22 -5.33
CA SER A 410 22.02 -15.57 -6.30
C SER A 410 22.36 -14.08 -6.33
N PHE A 411 22.93 -13.62 -7.45
CA PHE A 411 23.11 -12.21 -7.70
C PHE A 411 21.79 -11.64 -8.17
N SER A 412 21.28 -10.64 -7.46
CA SER A 412 19.99 -10.01 -7.77
C SER A 412 20.05 -9.32 -9.14
N GLY A 413 19.31 -9.83 -10.12
CA GLY A 413 18.95 -9.10 -11.34
C GLY A 413 19.77 -9.35 -12.60
N GLY A 414 20.71 -10.31 -12.61
CA GLY A 414 21.52 -10.62 -13.81
C GLY A 414 22.55 -9.55 -14.19
N MET A 415 22.82 -8.60 -13.29
CA MET A 415 23.85 -7.59 -13.46
C MET A 415 25.24 -8.16 -13.19
N MET A 416 26.21 -7.87 -14.06
CA MET A 416 27.62 -8.18 -13.81
C MET A 416 28.25 -7.05 -13.02
N GLN A 417 28.86 -7.34 -11.87
CA GLN A 417 29.60 -6.36 -11.08
C GLN A 417 31.03 -6.82 -10.83
N LEU A 418 31.98 -5.98 -11.22
CA LEU A 418 33.41 -6.22 -11.05
C LEU A 418 34.08 -4.93 -10.55
N THR A 419 34.86 -5.03 -9.47
CA THR A 419 35.75 -3.95 -9.03
C THR A 419 37.16 -4.24 -9.55
N ALA A 420 37.82 -3.21 -10.09
CA ALA A 420 39.20 -3.30 -10.55
C ALA A 420 39.95 -1.99 -10.24
N PRO A 421 41.25 -2.05 -9.92
CA PRO A 421 42.07 -0.85 -9.82
C PRO A 421 42.03 -0.05 -11.12
N PHE A 422 42.06 1.28 -11.06
CA PHE A 422 42.04 2.15 -12.25
C PHE A 422 43.09 1.77 -13.31
N ALA A 423 44.29 1.38 -12.86
CA ALA A 423 45.38 0.96 -13.73
C ALA A 423 45.13 -0.36 -14.48
N GLU A 424 44.18 -1.19 -14.03
CA GLU A 424 43.81 -2.47 -14.64
C GLU A 424 42.62 -2.37 -15.62
N LEU A 425 42.00 -1.18 -15.73
CA LEU A 425 40.96 -0.90 -16.71
C LEU A 425 41.54 -0.81 -18.13
N THR A 426 40.69 -1.02 -19.16
CA THR A 426 41.09 -0.77 -20.55
C THR A 426 41.30 0.74 -20.80
N PRO A 427 42.06 1.15 -21.84
CA PRO A 427 42.25 2.56 -22.14
C PRO A 427 40.94 3.36 -22.27
N GLU A 428 39.92 2.77 -22.89
CA GLU A 428 38.59 3.37 -23.07
C GLU A 428 37.86 3.52 -21.73
N GLN A 429 37.93 2.50 -20.86
CA GLN A 429 37.34 2.54 -19.51
C GLN A 429 38.06 3.56 -18.62
N GLN A 430 39.38 3.70 -18.73
CA GLN A 430 40.15 4.72 -18.02
C GLN A 430 39.76 6.12 -18.48
N ASP A 431 39.53 6.31 -19.78
CA ASP A 431 39.08 7.59 -20.32
C ASP A 431 37.69 7.96 -19.81
N ALA A 432 36.76 7.01 -19.88
CA ALA A 432 35.42 7.15 -19.31
C ALA A 432 35.46 7.51 -17.82
N ALA A 433 36.26 6.79 -17.02
CA ALA A 433 36.42 7.07 -15.59
C ALA A 433 37.00 8.47 -15.33
N ARG A 434 37.96 8.95 -16.15
CA ARG A 434 38.45 10.34 -16.06
C ARG A 434 37.37 11.36 -16.42
N HIS A 435 36.55 11.09 -17.43
CA HIS A 435 35.44 11.95 -17.80
C HIS A 435 34.41 12.05 -16.68
N ILE A 436 33.98 10.90 -16.14
CA ILE A 436 33.06 10.81 -15.01
C ILE A 436 33.62 11.54 -13.78
N GLN A 437 34.92 11.41 -13.50
CA GLN A 437 35.57 12.15 -12.41
C GLN A 437 35.51 13.67 -12.63
N ALA A 438 35.71 14.13 -13.87
CA ALA A 438 35.62 15.55 -14.21
C ALA A 438 34.20 16.09 -14.07
N ASP A 439 33.19 15.33 -14.50
CA ASP A 439 31.78 15.71 -14.35
C ASP A 439 31.31 15.69 -12.90
N ASN A 440 31.75 14.69 -12.13
CA ASN A 440 31.55 14.66 -10.68
C ASN A 440 32.12 15.91 -9.99
N ALA A 441 33.31 16.33 -10.39
CA ALA A 441 33.90 17.55 -9.86
C ALA A 441 33.06 18.81 -10.18
N LYS A 442 32.51 18.90 -11.40
CA LYS A 442 31.60 20.01 -11.79
C LYS A 442 30.29 20.00 -11.01
N SER A 443 29.74 18.82 -10.74
CA SER A 443 28.49 18.63 -9.98
C SER A 443 28.70 18.51 -8.46
N HIS A 444 29.91 18.76 -7.97
CA HIS A 444 30.28 18.66 -6.55
C HIS A 444 30.01 17.28 -5.90
N VAL A 445 30.09 16.20 -6.68
CA VAL A 445 29.99 14.81 -6.21
C VAL A 445 31.40 14.31 -5.86
N SER A 446 31.59 13.80 -4.65
CA SER A 446 32.91 13.33 -4.19
C SER A 446 33.25 11.95 -4.75
N SER A 447 34.30 11.88 -5.56
CA SER A 447 34.84 10.65 -6.15
C SER A 447 36.37 10.73 -6.32
N THR A 448 37.04 9.59 -6.46
CA THR A 448 38.48 9.47 -6.76
C THR A 448 38.78 8.29 -7.69
N LEU A 449 39.87 8.42 -8.44
CA LEU A 449 40.48 7.35 -9.25
C LEU A 449 41.59 6.59 -8.50
N ASP A 450 41.94 7.01 -7.27
CA ASP A 450 42.97 6.36 -6.44
C ASP A 450 42.49 5.04 -5.80
N GLY A 451 41.18 4.79 -5.83
CA GLY A 451 40.54 3.55 -5.38
C GLY A 451 40.20 2.61 -6.53
N ASP A 452 39.45 1.55 -6.20
CA ASP A 452 38.90 0.66 -7.22
C ASP A 452 37.76 1.37 -7.97
N VAL A 453 37.64 1.04 -9.26
CA VAL A 453 36.52 1.43 -10.10
C VAL A 453 35.60 0.22 -10.21
N MET A 454 34.32 0.43 -9.91
CA MET A 454 33.30 -0.60 -10.10
C MET A 454 32.74 -0.50 -11.51
N LEU A 455 32.92 -1.56 -12.29
CA LEU A 455 32.22 -1.76 -13.55
C LEU A 455 30.94 -2.54 -13.28
N GLN A 456 29.82 -2.03 -13.79
CA GLN A 456 28.53 -2.69 -13.72
C GLN A 456 27.96 -2.83 -15.13
N ALA A 457 27.78 -4.05 -15.61
CA ALA A 457 27.09 -4.32 -16.87
C ALA A 457 25.68 -4.86 -16.61
N GLU A 458 24.68 -4.15 -17.09
CA GLU A 458 23.28 -4.53 -16.98
C GLU A 458 22.77 -5.04 -18.33
N PRO A 459 22.14 -6.22 -18.40
CA PRO A 459 21.50 -6.68 -19.61
C PRO A 459 20.24 -5.84 -19.89
N MET A 460 20.11 -5.34 -21.13
CA MET A 460 18.98 -4.51 -21.55
C MET A 460 18.53 -4.87 -22.96
N VAL A 461 17.23 -4.81 -23.20
CA VAL A 461 16.69 -4.85 -24.56
C VAL A 461 16.92 -3.50 -25.25
N GLN A 462 17.48 -3.58 -26.44
CA GLN A 462 17.69 -2.48 -27.36
C GLN A 462 16.73 -2.62 -28.54
N VAL A 463 16.11 -1.52 -28.95
CA VAL A 463 15.31 -1.40 -30.18
C VAL A 463 16.14 -0.67 -31.22
N THR A 464 16.40 -1.31 -32.37
CA THR A 464 16.98 -0.63 -33.53
C THR A 464 15.86 -0.28 -34.51
N VAL A 465 15.86 0.97 -34.99
CA VAL A 465 14.87 1.46 -35.97
C VAL A 465 15.62 2.23 -37.05
N PRO A 466 15.35 2.01 -38.35
CA PRO A 466 16.07 2.70 -39.43
C PRO A 466 16.00 4.23 -39.37
N ALA A 467 14.95 4.78 -38.75
CA ALA A 467 14.76 6.22 -38.57
C ALA A 467 15.73 6.85 -37.55
N LEU A 468 16.46 6.06 -36.76
CA LEU A 468 17.41 6.53 -35.76
C LEU A 468 18.83 6.06 -36.08
N ALA A 469 19.81 6.90 -35.73
CA ALA A 469 21.22 6.60 -35.95
C ALA A 469 21.83 5.66 -34.89
N SER A 470 21.15 5.51 -33.75
CA SER A 470 21.56 4.69 -32.59
C SER A 470 20.39 3.89 -32.03
N PRO A 471 20.65 2.79 -31.30
CA PRO A 471 19.61 2.02 -30.65
C PRO A 471 18.88 2.82 -29.56
N VAL A 472 17.64 2.43 -29.31
CA VAL A 472 16.82 2.88 -28.19
C VAL A 472 16.91 1.85 -27.08
N LEU A 473 17.24 2.29 -25.87
CA LEU A 473 17.26 1.45 -24.69
C LEU A 473 15.86 1.40 -24.07
N VAL A 474 15.40 0.17 -23.81
CA VAL A 474 14.18 -0.08 -23.04
C VAL A 474 14.60 -0.34 -21.60
N PHE A 475 14.40 0.64 -20.72
CA PHE A 475 14.80 0.52 -19.33
C PHE A 475 14.09 -0.63 -18.62
N GLN A 476 14.82 -1.29 -17.70
CA GLN A 476 14.33 -2.40 -16.87
C GLN A 476 13.76 -3.59 -17.65
N SER A 477 14.01 -3.68 -18.96
CA SER A 477 13.43 -4.68 -19.85
C SER A 477 13.93 -6.12 -19.64
N TYR A 478 15.02 -6.31 -18.90
CA TYR A 478 15.54 -7.62 -18.57
C TYR A 478 14.98 -8.12 -17.24
N GLU A 479 14.21 -9.21 -17.28
CA GLU A 479 13.70 -9.90 -16.10
C GLU A 479 14.07 -11.38 -16.16
N GLN A 480 15.36 -11.65 -15.96
CA GLN A 480 15.95 -12.98 -16.04
C GLN A 480 15.51 -13.69 -17.33
N LEU A 481 15.81 -13.11 -18.48
CA LEU A 481 15.42 -13.72 -19.76
C LEU A 481 16.22 -15.00 -20.04
N LEU A 482 17.45 -15.07 -19.52
CA LEU A 482 18.37 -16.18 -19.70
C LEU A 482 18.77 -16.73 -18.33
N PRO A 483 19.01 -18.05 -18.22
CA PRO A 483 19.56 -18.62 -17.00
C PRO A 483 20.97 -18.09 -16.78
N ASP A 484 21.37 -18.02 -15.53
CA ASP A 484 22.78 -17.94 -15.20
C ASP A 484 23.51 -19.12 -15.88
N PRO A 485 24.75 -18.93 -16.35
CA PRO A 485 25.53 -20.02 -16.92
C PRO A 485 25.53 -21.16 -15.90
N ALA A 486 25.15 -22.35 -16.36
CA ALA A 486 25.00 -23.52 -15.49
C ALA A 486 26.19 -23.58 -14.51
N PRO A 487 25.94 -23.68 -13.19
CA PRO A 487 27.03 -23.89 -12.26
C PRO A 487 27.78 -25.17 -12.66
N LEU A 488 29.09 -25.12 -12.39
CA LEU A 488 30.06 -26.21 -12.33
C LEU A 488 29.42 -27.60 -12.08
N THR A 489 30.02 -28.66 -12.64
CA THR A 489 29.84 -30.11 -12.38
C THR A 489 28.86 -30.48 -11.25
N GLU A 490 28.01 -31.49 -11.42
CA GLU A 490 27.05 -32.06 -10.42
C GLU A 490 27.47 -31.90 -8.93
N ALA A 491 28.74 -32.14 -8.59
CA ALA A 491 29.33 -31.91 -7.26
C ALA A 491 29.20 -30.47 -6.68
N ALA A 492 29.25 -29.43 -7.49
CA ALA A 492 29.12 -28.04 -7.06
C ALA A 492 27.66 -27.62 -6.86
N GLN A 493 26.73 -28.21 -7.63
CA GLN A 493 25.29 -28.08 -7.40
C GLN A 493 24.92 -28.72 -6.06
N ASP A 494 25.39 -29.94 -5.79
CA ASP A 494 25.24 -30.59 -4.48
C ASP A 494 25.81 -29.75 -3.34
N ALA A 495 26.98 -29.12 -3.53
CA ALA A 495 27.59 -28.27 -2.50
C ALA A 495 26.86 -26.94 -2.28
N SER A 496 26.19 -26.39 -3.31
CA SER A 496 25.35 -25.19 -3.19
C SER A 496 24.02 -25.54 -2.52
N GLN A 497 23.36 -26.61 -2.97
CA GLN A 497 22.13 -27.14 -2.36
C GLN A 497 22.35 -27.49 -0.89
N LYS A 498 23.45 -28.17 -0.52
CA LYS A 498 23.79 -28.44 0.88
C LYS A 498 24.03 -27.17 1.71
N ARG A 499 24.60 -26.11 1.11
CA ARG A 499 24.77 -24.82 1.80
C ARG A 499 23.45 -24.10 1.99
N PHE A 500 22.58 -24.11 0.98
CA PHE A 500 21.23 -23.56 1.07
C PHE A 500 20.39 -24.33 2.09
N GLU A 501 20.41 -25.66 2.05
CA GLU A 501 19.76 -26.52 3.05
C GLU A 501 20.32 -26.28 4.45
N ALA A 502 21.65 -26.14 4.60
CA ALA A 502 22.26 -25.81 5.90
C ALA A 502 21.86 -24.40 6.40
N GLN A 503 21.75 -23.41 5.52
CA GLN A 503 21.24 -22.08 5.87
C GLN A 503 19.75 -22.11 6.22
N MET A 504 18.94 -22.83 5.43
CA MET A 504 17.51 -23.01 5.72
C MET A 504 17.30 -23.80 7.01
N GLN A 505 18.13 -24.80 7.31
CA GLN A 505 18.12 -25.50 8.60
C GLN A 505 18.58 -24.59 9.76
N ALA A 506 19.54 -23.70 9.52
CA ALA A 506 19.93 -22.69 10.52
C ALA A 506 18.79 -21.69 10.78
N LEU A 507 18.01 -21.33 9.76
CA LEU A 507 16.89 -20.38 9.86
C LEU A 507 15.59 -21.01 10.41
N THR A 508 15.28 -22.24 10.02
CA THR A 508 14.05 -22.96 10.44
C THR A 508 14.20 -23.68 11.78
N GLY A 509 15.40 -23.62 12.38
CA GLY A 509 15.74 -24.30 13.61
C GLY A 509 15.99 -25.80 13.39
N PRO A 510 16.35 -26.54 14.47
CA PRO A 510 16.63 -27.96 14.35
C PRO A 510 15.41 -28.71 13.76
N PRO A 511 15.63 -29.72 12.91
CA PRO A 511 14.56 -30.57 12.39
C PRO A 511 13.72 -31.14 13.54
N GLU A 512 12.45 -31.45 13.27
CA GLU A 512 11.59 -32.08 14.28
C GLU A 512 12.34 -33.23 14.96
N PRO A 513 12.35 -33.30 16.31
CA PRO A 513 12.94 -34.43 16.98
C PRO A 513 12.25 -35.70 16.45
N SER A 514 13.06 -36.65 15.97
CA SER A 514 12.58 -37.87 15.31
C SER A 514 11.71 -38.74 16.22
N THR A 515 11.75 -38.48 17.53
CA THR A 515 10.96 -39.15 18.56
C THR A 515 10.23 -38.09 19.40
N ALA A 516 8.99 -38.39 19.79
CA ALA A 516 8.29 -37.55 20.76
C ALA A 516 9.08 -37.54 22.08
N PRO A 517 9.15 -36.41 22.80
CA PRO A 517 9.71 -36.43 24.15
C PRO A 517 8.89 -37.37 25.02
N ALA A 518 9.55 -37.98 26.01
CA ALA A 518 8.83 -38.77 27.00
C ALA A 518 7.74 -37.90 27.67
N PRO A 519 6.53 -38.44 27.92
CA PRO A 519 5.43 -37.76 28.63
C PRO A 519 5.87 -36.91 29.83
N ALA A 520 6.72 -37.48 30.69
CA ALA A 520 7.23 -36.81 31.89
C ALA A 520 8.13 -35.61 31.58
N ALA A 521 8.93 -35.67 30.50
CA ALA A 521 9.79 -34.57 30.08
C ALA A 521 8.97 -33.38 29.56
N LEU A 522 7.93 -33.64 28.77
CA LEU A 522 7.01 -32.61 28.29
C LEU A 522 6.26 -31.94 29.45
N LEU A 523 5.74 -32.72 30.41
CA LEU A 523 5.10 -32.19 31.61
C LEU A 523 6.06 -31.35 32.46
N ALA A 524 7.30 -31.81 32.65
CA ALA A 524 8.32 -31.05 33.37
C ALA A 524 8.63 -29.72 32.66
N GLN A 525 8.67 -29.73 31.33
CA GLN A 525 8.87 -28.54 30.52
C GLN A 525 7.69 -27.57 30.61
N ILE A 526 6.45 -28.04 30.54
CA ILE A 526 5.27 -27.19 30.75
C ILE A 526 5.33 -26.56 32.15
N ARG A 527 5.66 -27.34 33.18
CA ARG A 527 5.70 -26.90 34.58
C ARG A 527 6.87 -25.96 34.92
N SER A 528 7.84 -25.77 34.02
CA SER A 528 8.96 -24.84 34.25
C SER A 528 8.56 -23.37 34.11
N PHE A 529 7.43 -23.10 33.45
CA PHE A 529 6.86 -21.75 33.31
C PHE A 529 6.03 -21.39 34.54
N ASP A 530 6.09 -20.13 34.99
CA ASP A 530 5.37 -19.66 36.18
C ASP A 530 3.85 -19.61 35.94
N ARG A 531 3.46 -19.07 34.78
CA ARG A 531 2.06 -18.94 34.34
C ARG A 531 1.85 -19.76 33.07
N ARG A 532 0.84 -20.61 33.10
CA ARG A 532 0.61 -21.66 32.12
C ARG A 532 -0.88 -21.65 31.80
N ALA A 533 -1.22 -20.88 30.77
CA ALA A 533 -2.59 -20.70 30.34
C ALA A 533 -2.93 -21.63 29.18
N VAL A 534 -4.22 -21.90 29.03
CA VAL A 534 -4.79 -22.43 27.80
C VAL A 534 -5.99 -21.59 27.40
N LEU A 535 -6.04 -21.25 26.11
CA LEU A 535 -7.16 -20.56 25.49
C LEU A 535 -8.03 -21.58 24.75
N VAL A 536 -9.31 -21.65 25.12
CA VAL A 536 -10.32 -22.55 24.54
C VAL A 536 -11.60 -21.78 24.23
N GLU A 537 -12.41 -22.28 23.30
CA GLU A 537 -13.72 -21.74 22.92
C GLU A 537 -14.85 -22.76 23.15
N PRO A 538 -15.14 -23.14 24.41
CA PRO A 538 -16.26 -24.03 24.69
C PRO A 538 -17.59 -23.31 24.43
N HIS A 539 -18.55 -24.01 23.84
CA HIS A 539 -19.93 -23.55 23.63
C HIS A 539 -20.88 -24.10 24.70
N THR A 540 -20.47 -25.15 25.41
CA THR A 540 -21.29 -25.80 26.44
C THR A 540 -20.56 -25.94 27.78
N PRO A 541 -21.31 -26.05 28.91
CA PRO A 541 -20.71 -26.37 30.21
C PRO A 541 -19.85 -27.65 30.21
N ALA A 542 -20.25 -28.67 29.43
CA ALA A 542 -19.53 -29.95 29.36
C ALA A 542 -18.17 -29.83 28.65
N GLU A 543 -18.09 -29.04 27.60
CA GLU A 543 -16.81 -28.71 26.94
C GLU A 543 -15.89 -27.92 27.87
N ALA A 544 -16.43 -26.97 28.63
CA ALA A 544 -15.66 -26.23 29.62
C ALA A 544 -15.11 -27.17 30.72
N ASP A 545 -15.92 -28.09 31.24
CA ASP A 545 -15.49 -29.10 32.22
C ASP A 545 -14.38 -29.99 31.65
N THR A 546 -14.49 -30.35 30.37
CA THR A 546 -13.50 -31.14 29.64
C THR A 546 -12.16 -30.41 29.54
N ALA A 547 -12.19 -29.12 29.15
CA ALA A 547 -10.99 -28.29 29.09
C ALA A 547 -10.34 -28.10 30.48
N ILE A 548 -11.14 -27.91 31.54
CA ILE A 548 -10.66 -27.81 32.93
C ILE A 548 -9.94 -29.11 33.34
N ALA A 549 -10.50 -30.27 33.02
CA ALA A 549 -9.87 -31.55 33.32
C ALA A 549 -8.54 -31.74 32.57
N ALA A 550 -8.52 -31.41 31.27
CA ALA A 550 -7.29 -31.49 30.46
C ALA A 550 -6.21 -30.53 30.97
N ALA A 551 -6.58 -29.28 31.28
CA ALA A 551 -5.69 -28.28 31.85
C ALA A 551 -5.06 -28.75 33.17
N ARG A 552 -5.87 -29.36 34.05
CA ARG A 552 -5.41 -29.94 35.32
C ARG A 552 -4.40 -31.07 35.08
N THR A 553 -4.67 -31.97 34.14
CA THR A 553 -3.76 -33.08 33.77
C THR A 553 -2.41 -32.55 33.27
N LEU A 554 -2.42 -31.53 32.43
CA LEU A 554 -1.22 -30.88 31.88
C LEU A 554 -0.48 -30.00 32.92
N GLY A 555 -1.06 -29.75 34.09
CA GLY A 555 -0.49 -28.88 35.11
C GLY A 555 -0.58 -27.39 34.77
N LEU A 556 -1.48 -27.02 33.87
CA LEU A 556 -1.80 -25.62 33.59
C LEU A 556 -2.49 -24.98 34.81
N ASN A 557 -2.16 -23.74 35.10
CA ASN A 557 -2.70 -23.02 36.26
C ASN A 557 -3.66 -21.89 35.88
N GLU A 558 -3.90 -21.68 34.59
CA GLU A 558 -4.83 -20.68 34.09
C GLU A 558 -5.69 -21.24 32.95
N LEU A 559 -6.97 -20.89 32.95
CA LEU A 559 -7.93 -21.20 31.90
C LEU A 559 -8.49 -19.91 31.34
N TRP A 560 -8.29 -19.70 30.05
CA TRP A 560 -8.84 -18.59 29.29
C TRP A 560 -9.96 -19.12 28.41
N LEU A 561 -11.16 -18.57 28.61
CA LEU A 561 -12.36 -19.03 27.92
C LEU A 561 -12.82 -17.93 26.98
N ARG A 562 -12.72 -18.17 25.67
CA ARG A 562 -13.11 -17.22 24.63
C ARG A 562 -14.61 -17.01 24.60
N ILE A 563 -15.01 -15.75 24.65
CA ILE A 563 -16.37 -15.25 24.68
C ILE A 563 -16.51 -14.28 23.52
N THR A 564 -17.31 -14.68 22.55
CA THR A 564 -17.76 -13.82 21.47
C THR A 564 -19.09 -13.17 21.89
N PRO A 565 -19.21 -11.83 21.91
CA PRO A 565 -20.46 -11.15 22.22
C PRO A 565 -21.58 -11.60 21.27
N GLY A 566 -22.80 -11.76 21.81
CA GLY A 566 -23.96 -12.14 21.00
C GLY A 566 -24.52 -10.96 20.19
N GLN A 567 -25.60 -11.15 19.45
CA GLN A 567 -26.42 -10.07 18.88
C GLN A 567 -27.42 -9.50 19.89
N THR A 568 -27.79 -10.29 20.89
CA THR A 568 -28.87 -9.99 21.81
C THR A 568 -28.45 -10.12 23.27
N ASP A 569 -29.16 -9.44 24.16
CA ASP A 569 -28.98 -9.60 25.62
C ASP A 569 -29.17 -11.05 26.09
N SER A 570 -29.96 -11.86 25.37
CA SER A 570 -30.19 -13.28 25.69
C SER A 570 -28.96 -14.14 25.41
N GLU A 571 -28.26 -13.89 24.30
CA GLU A 571 -27.02 -14.59 23.97
C GLU A 571 -25.90 -14.18 24.94
N ASP A 572 -25.81 -12.88 25.27
CA ASP A 572 -24.89 -12.40 26.30
C ASP A 572 -25.18 -13.04 27.67
N ALA A 573 -26.45 -13.29 27.98
CA ALA A 573 -26.85 -14.01 29.20
C ALA A 573 -26.43 -15.49 29.17
N ALA A 574 -26.46 -16.15 28.01
CA ALA A 574 -25.95 -17.51 27.83
C ALA A 574 -24.43 -17.55 28.06
N SER A 575 -23.68 -16.63 27.45
CA SER A 575 -22.24 -16.46 27.68
C SER A 575 -21.93 -16.22 29.17
N LEU A 576 -22.70 -15.36 29.84
CA LEU A 576 -22.55 -15.14 31.29
C LEU A 576 -22.81 -16.39 32.13
N ASN A 577 -23.74 -17.25 31.73
CA ASN A 577 -24.00 -18.51 32.43
C ASN A 577 -22.85 -19.50 32.24
N LEU A 578 -22.28 -19.57 31.04
CA LEU A 578 -21.08 -20.36 30.78
C LEU A 578 -19.87 -19.86 31.59
N ILE A 579 -19.65 -18.54 31.64
CA ILE A 579 -18.61 -17.89 32.48
C ILE A 579 -18.78 -18.30 33.95
N LYS A 580 -20.01 -18.24 34.49
CA LYS A 580 -20.29 -18.66 35.89
C LYS A 580 -19.97 -20.13 36.12
N HIS A 581 -20.33 -20.99 35.18
CA HIS A 581 -20.05 -22.43 35.26
C HIS A 581 -18.55 -22.70 35.26
N ALA A 582 -17.84 -22.19 34.26
CA ALA A 582 -16.39 -22.39 34.10
C ALA A 582 -15.60 -21.80 35.27
N ALA A 583 -15.94 -20.59 35.75
CA ALA A 583 -15.29 -19.99 36.92
C ALA A 583 -15.43 -20.86 38.18
N LYS A 584 -16.60 -21.48 38.38
CA LYS A 584 -16.84 -22.41 39.50
C LYS A 584 -16.01 -23.68 39.36
N GLY A 585 -15.99 -24.29 38.17
CA GLY A 585 -15.23 -25.50 37.88
C GLY A 585 -13.72 -25.30 38.01
N ALA A 586 -13.19 -24.22 37.43
CA ALA A 586 -11.78 -23.85 37.51
C ALA A 586 -11.34 -23.60 38.95
N ALA A 587 -12.14 -22.88 39.74
CA ALA A 587 -11.86 -22.67 41.16
C ALA A 587 -11.78 -23.98 41.94
N ALA A 588 -12.67 -24.94 41.67
CA ALA A 588 -12.62 -26.28 42.26
C ALA A 588 -11.39 -27.10 41.83
N ALA A 589 -10.85 -26.82 40.64
CA ALA A 589 -9.63 -27.42 40.13
C ALA A 589 -8.35 -26.67 40.52
N HIS A 590 -8.45 -25.59 41.32
CA HIS A 590 -7.35 -24.68 41.65
C HIS A 590 -6.68 -24.03 40.41
N ILE A 591 -7.47 -23.75 39.38
CA ILE A 591 -7.07 -23.05 38.15
C ILE A 591 -7.64 -21.63 38.19
N ALA A 592 -6.83 -20.63 37.89
CA ALA A 592 -7.29 -19.26 37.77
C ALA A 592 -8.07 -19.07 36.46
N PHE A 593 -9.26 -18.50 36.53
CA PHE A 593 -10.16 -18.37 35.39
C PHE A 593 -10.19 -16.94 34.84
N TYR A 594 -10.07 -16.81 33.52
CA TYR A 594 -10.11 -15.56 32.78
C TYR A 594 -11.11 -15.71 31.62
N PRO A 595 -12.24 -14.97 31.60
CA PRO A 595 -12.97 -14.82 30.35
C PRO A 595 -12.11 -13.99 29.38
N ASP A 596 -11.91 -14.52 28.19
CA ASP A 596 -11.30 -13.87 27.04
C ASP A 596 -12.40 -13.28 26.17
N ILE A 597 -12.58 -11.96 26.18
CA ILE A 597 -13.70 -11.30 25.50
C ILE A 597 -13.20 -10.66 24.21
N ARG A 598 -13.73 -11.09 23.07
CA ARG A 598 -13.53 -10.44 21.77
C ARG A 598 -14.26 -9.11 21.75
N LEU A 599 -13.54 -8.00 21.69
CA LEU A 599 -14.19 -6.69 21.79
C LEU A 599 -14.93 -6.34 20.51
N LEU A 600 -14.23 -6.36 19.38
CA LEU A 600 -14.78 -5.86 18.12
C LEU A 600 -15.10 -6.99 17.13
N ALA A 601 -14.58 -8.21 17.31
CA ALA A 601 -14.87 -9.36 16.45
C ALA A 601 -16.12 -10.14 16.91
N TRP A 602 -17.24 -10.00 16.21
CA TRP A 602 -18.55 -10.58 16.59
C TRP A 602 -18.98 -11.64 15.57
N SER A 603 -19.46 -12.79 16.08
CA SER A 603 -19.89 -13.92 15.23
C SER A 603 -21.09 -13.57 14.37
N ALA A 604 -21.97 -12.73 14.89
CA ALA A 604 -23.06 -12.15 14.17
C ALA A 604 -23.30 -10.74 14.72
N ALA A 605 -23.36 -9.74 13.85
CA ALA A 605 -23.66 -8.36 14.20
C ALA A 605 -24.75 -7.82 13.26
N PRO A 606 -25.63 -6.93 13.71
CA PRO A 606 -26.51 -6.20 12.81
C PRO A 606 -25.69 -5.51 11.72
N ASP A 607 -26.15 -5.59 10.48
CA ASP A 607 -25.42 -5.07 9.30
C ASP A 607 -25.00 -3.59 9.45
N ALA A 608 -25.83 -2.79 10.10
CA ALA A 608 -25.56 -1.38 10.40
C ALA A 608 -24.40 -1.13 11.38
N LEU A 609 -24.04 -2.13 12.18
CA LEU A 609 -22.93 -2.09 13.14
C LEU A 609 -21.66 -2.72 12.59
N VAL A 610 -21.74 -3.49 11.49
CA VAL A 610 -20.58 -4.13 10.89
C VAL A 610 -19.68 -3.07 10.27
N ASP A 611 -18.41 -3.09 10.65
CA ASP A 611 -17.39 -2.26 10.07
C ASP A 611 -16.95 -2.77 8.70
N ARG A 612 -16.53 -1.85 7.84
CA ARG A 612 -16.33 -2.11 6.42
C ARG A 612 -15.06 -1.50 5.89
N THR A 613 -14.57 -2.11 4.83
CA THR A 613 -13.48 -1.59 4.00
C THR A 613 -13.97 -0.48 3.08
N ILE A 614 -13.04 0.21 2.42
CA ILE A 614 -13.36 1.23 1.41
C ILE A 614 -14.20 0.68 0.24
N LEU A 615 -14.14 -0.63 -0.03
CA LEU A 615 -14.97 -1.30 -1.05
C LEU A 615 -16.24 -1.94 -0.47
N ASP A 616 -16.69 -1.50 0.71
CA ASP A 616 -17.92 -1.98 1.37
C ASP A 616 -17.89 -3.48 1.77
N ARG A 617 -16.70 -4.09 1.79
CA ARG A 617 -16.49 -5.47 2.24
C ARG A 617 -16.36 -5.57 3.76
N THR A 618 -16.89 -6.63 4.36
CA THR A 618 -16.65 -6.97 5.76
C THR A 618 -15.30 -7.67 5.94
N ALA A 619 -14.80 -7.75 7.19
CA ALA A 619 -13.56 -8.49 7.50
C ALA A 619 -13.61 -9.97 7.02
N MET A 620 -14.77 -10.62 7.15
CA MET A 620 -14.94 -11.99 6.65
C MET A 620 -14.81 -12.09 5.13
N GLN A 621 -15.41 -11.16 4.39
CA GLN A 621 -15.33 -11.14 2.93
C GLN A 621 -13.91 -10.84 2.44
N VAL A 622 -13.15 -10.02 3.18
CA VAL A 622 -11.72 -9.81 2.91
C VAL A 622 -10.93 -11.11 3.12
N ASN A 623 -11.15 -11.82 4.22
CA ASN A 623 -10.50 -13.11 4.48
C ASN A 623 -10.86 -14.16 3.42
N GLU A 624 -12.11 -14.20 2.96
CA GLU A 624 -12.55 -15.10 1.88
C GLU A 624 -11.89 -14.75 0.54
N ALA A 625 -11.84 -13.47 0.17
CA ALA A 625 -11.13 -13.04 -1.04
C ALA A 625 -9.63 -13.35 -0.97
N GLY A 626 -9.01 -13.19 0.20
CA GLY A 626 -7.62 -13.58 0.46
C GLY A 626 -7.40 -15.09 0.31
N ARG A 627 -8.36 -15.91 0.78
CA ARG A 627 -8.36 -17.37 0.62
C ARG A 627 -8.36 -17.78 -0.85
N GLU A 628 -9.22 -17.17 -1.66
CA GLU A 628 -9.27 -17.43 -3.09
C GLU A 628 -7.97 -17.02 -3.81
N ALA A 629 -7.39 -15.88 -3.42
CA ALA A 629 -6.19 -15.34 -4.05
C ALA A 629 -4.90 -16.08 -3.69
N LEU A 630 -4.73 -16.48 -2.42
CA LEU A 630 -3.47 -17.03 -1.91
C LEU A 630 -3.48 -18.55 -1.69
N GLY A 631 -4.63 -19.22 -1.88
CA GLY A 631 -4.77 -20.69 -1.87
C GLY A 631 -4.57 -21.40 -0.54
N HIS A 632 -3.79 -20.85 0.41
CA HIS A 632 -3.39 -21.54 1.65
C HIS A 632 -3.23 -20.65 2.89
N MET A 633 -3.22 -19.32 2.76
CA MET A 633 -3.00 -18.41 3.89
C MET A 633 -4.35 -17.90 4.43
N VAL A 634 -5.14 -18.81 4.98
CA VAL A 634 -6.42 -18.47 5.61
C VAL A 634 -6.19 -18.31 7.09
N LEU A 635 -6.54 -17.15 7.64
CA LEU A 635 -6.68 -17.04 9.08
C LEU A 635 -7.97 -17.78 9.47
N PRO A 636 -7.89 -18.88 10.25
CA PRO A 636 -9.10 -19.48 10.82
C PRO A 636 -9.78 -18.45 11.74
N ASP A 637 -11.11 -18.52 11.81
CA ASP A 637 -11.91 -17.77 12.79
C ASP A 637 -11.96 -16.25 12.66
N VAL A 638 -11.74 -15.69 11.46
CA VAL A 638 -12.03 -14.27 11.19
C VAL A 638 -13.54 -14.03 11.29
N LEU A 639 -13.93 -13.15 12.21
CA LEU A 639 -15.32 -12.74 12.42
C LEU A 639 -15.58 -11.34 11.83
N ASN A 640 -16.85 -10.92 11.82
CA ASN A 640 -17.17 -9.55 11.43
C ASN A 640 -16.77 -8.59 12.55
N THR A 641 -16.01 -7.56 12.19
CA THR A 641 -15.69 -6.47 13.07
C THR A 641 -16.91 -5.55 13.24
N VAL A 642 -17.25 -5.13 14.45
CA VAL A 642 -18.21 -4.04 14.70
C VAL A 642 -17.51 -2.69 14.80
N THR A 643 -18.16 -1.64 14.33
CA THR A 643 -17.55 -0.31 14.29
C THR A 643 -17.51 0.34 15.68
N PRO A 644 -16.34 0.85 16.14
CA PRO A 644 -16.24 1.57 17.42
C PRO A 644 -16.85 2.98 17.37
N PHE A 645 -17.25 3.45 16.19
CA PHE A 645 -17.91 4.75 16.00
C PHE A 645 -19.38 4.76 16.44
N ASP A 646 -20.02 3.59 16.51
CA ASP A 646 -21.38 3.47 17.02
C ASP A 646 -21.36 3.25 18.55
N PRO A 647 -22.17 3.96 19.34
CA PRO A 647 -22.20 3.77 20.80
C PRO A 647 -22.82 2.43 21.24
N GLU A 648 -23.58 1.75 20.38
CA GLU A 648 -24.28 0.50 20.70
C GLU A 648 -23.34 -0.66 21.06
N PRO A 649 -22.29 -0.99 20.27
CA PRO A 649 -21.24 -1.93 20.67
C PRO A 649 -20.67 -1.66 22.06
N ALA A 650 -20.29 -0.42 22.35
CA ALA A 650 -19.73 -0.04 23.65
C ALA A 650 -20.74 -0.28 24.78
N ARG A 651 -21.99 0.15 24.61
CA ARG A 651 -23.06 -0.03 25.61
C ARG A 651 -23.27 -1.51 25.95
N ARG A 652 -23.28 -2.39 24.95
CA ARG A 652 -23.46 -3.83 25.14
C ARG A 652 -22.26 -4.47 25.83
N LEU A 653 -21.05 -4.16 25.40
CA LEU A 653 -19.83 -4.66 26.02
C LEU A 653 -19.65 -4.18 27.45
N ILE A 654 -19.96 -2.91 27.76
CA ILE A 654 -19.98 -2.36 29.13
C ILE A 654 -20.88 -3.22 30.03
N SER A 655 -22.07 -3.62 29.55
CA SER A 655 -23.00 -4.50 30.28
C SER A 655 -22.42 -5.91 30.47
N LEU A 656 -21.89 -6.52 29.42
CA LEU A 656 -21.31 -7.88 29.47
C LEU A 656 -20.07 -7.94 30.36
N ILE A 657 -19.09 -7.07 30.11
CA ILE A 657 -17.83 -6.95 30.88
C ILE A 657 -18.14 -6.66 32.34
N GLY A 658 -19.01 -5.67 32.62
CA GLY A 658 -19.39 -5.30 33.99
C GLY A 658 -20.04 -6.45 34.77
N LYS A 659 -20.86 -7.29 34.11
CA LYS A 659 -21.46 -8.49 34.71
C LYS A 659 -20.46 -9.62 34.87
N ALA A 660 -19.65 -9.91 33.86
CA ALA A 660 -18.63 -10.97 33.89
C ALA A 660 -17.57 -10.70 34.97
N ALA A 661 -17.12 -9.45 35.09
CA ALA A 661 -16.15 -9.01 36.10
C ALA A 661 -16.66 -9.20 37.55
N ARG A 662 -17.98 -9.27 37.76
CA ARG A 662 -18.61 -9.50 39.07
C ARG A 662 -18.85 -10.98 39.38
N VAL A 663 -18.58 -11.89 38.45
CA VAL A 663 -18.72 -13.34 38.68
C VAL A 663 -17.67 -13.80 39.71
N LYS A 664 -18.11 -14.52 40.74
CA LYS A 664 -17.24 -15.11 41.75
C LYS A 664 -16.35 -16.19 41.10
N GLY A 665 -15.05 -16.13 41.33
CA GLY A 665 -14.06 -17.07 40.76
C GLY A 665 -13.31 -16.54 39.53
N VAL A 666 -13.75 -15.41 38.95
CA VAL A 666 -13.00 -14.71 37.90
C VAL A 666 -11.75 -14.05 38.51
N ALA A 667 -10.58 -14.47 38.03
CA ALA A 667 -9.26 -14.04 38.49
C ALA A 667 -8.71 -12.83 37.70
N GLY A 668 -9.26 -12.56 36.53
CA GLY A 668 -8.91 -11.44 35.66
C GLY A 668 -9.74 -11.48 34.39
N MET A 669 -9.32 -10.79 33.34
CA MET A 669 -9.93 -10.82 32.01
C MET A 669 -8.85 -10.77 30.95
N VAL A 670 -9.13 -11.36 29.80
CA VAL A 670 -8.36 -11.15 28.57
C VAL A 670 -9.26 -10.43 27.58
N TRP A 671 -8.74 -9.42 26.89
CA TRP A 671 -9.43 -8.78 25.77
C TRP A 671 -8.62 -9.06 24.49
N THR A 672 -9.30 -9.56 23.48
CA THR A 672 -8.74 -9.75 22.13
C THR A 672 -9.53 -8.94 21.13
N ASP A 673 -9.01 -8.83 19.91
CA ASP A 673 -9.67 -8.11 18.82
C ASP A 673 -9.96 -6.66 19.24
N VAL A 674 -8.99 -6.06 19.95
CA VAL A 674 -9.09 -4.73 20.57
C VAL A 674 -8.86 -3.61 19.55
N THR A 675 -8.00 -3.88 18.57
CA THR A 675 -7.67 -2.98 17.47
C THR A 675 -8.00 -3.68 16.15
N PRO A 676 -9.05 -3.26 15.45
CA PRO A 676 -9.37 -3.82 14.14
C PRO A 676 -8.41 -3.30 13.09
N HIS A 677 -8.25 -4.08 12.02
CA HIS A 677 -7.37 -3.73 10.91
C HIS A 677 -7.69 -2.33 10.35
N GLY A 678 -6.70 -1.42 10.33
CA GLY A 678 -6.83 -0.02 9.93
C GLY A 678 -6.93 0.99 11.09
N TYR A 679 -7.01 0.54 12.34
CA TYR A 679 -7.10 1.41 13.53
C TYR A 679 -5.78 1.54 14.29
N GLU A 680 -4.75 0.81 13.87
CA GLU A 680 -3.42 0.72 14.51
C GLU A 680 -2.79 2.10 14.67
N THR A 681 -1.88 2.29 15.63
CA THR A 681 -1.22 3.59 15.80
C THR A 681 -0.20 3.90 14.69
N GLU A 682 0.45 2.88 14.13
CA GLU A 682 1.51 3.07 13.14
C GLU A 682 0.96 3.16 11.70
N PRO A 683 1.38 4.16 10.90
CA PRO A 683 0.97 4.28 9.49
C PRO A 683 1.22 3.06 8.63
N ARG A 684 2.35 2.40 8.86
CA ARG A 684 2.74 1.25 8.07
C ARG A 684 1.77 0.08 8.25
N ASP A 685 1.21 -0.06 9.45
CA ASP A 685 0.38 -1.20 9.80
C ASP A 685 -1.07 -0.99 9.36
N GLN A 686 -1.57 0.26 9.43
CA GLN A 686 -2.93 0.56 8.97
C GLN A 686 -3.14 0.27 7.48
N ASP A 687 -2.12 0.56 6.67
CA ASP A 687 -2.32 0.63 5.22
C ASP A 687 -1.51 -0.40 4.44
N GLY A 688 -0.72 -1.26 5.11
CA GLY A 688 0.29 -2.13 4.50
C GLY A 688 -0.19 -2.84 3.24
N GLY A 689 0.62 -2.80 2.17
CA GLY A 689 0.24 -3.15 0.79
C GLY A 689 -0.38 -4.53 0.66
N GLY A 690 -1.72 -4.58 0.59
CA GLY A 690 -2.50 -5.82 0.51
C GLY A 690 -3.56 -5.95 1.61
N SER A 691 -3.49 -5.09 2.62
CA SER A 691 -4.45 -5.07 3.71
C SER A 691 -5.63 -4.16 3.34
N ASP A 692 -6.86 -4.63 3.58
CA ASP A 692 -8.08 -3.88 3.29
C ASP A 692 -8.54 -3.20 4.59
N PRO A 693 -8.12 -1.94 4.90
CA PRO A 693 -8.41 -1.31 6.18
C PRO A 693 -9.90 -1.08 6.39
N LEU A 694 -10.33 -1.25 7.64
CA LEU A 694 -11.70 -1.01 8.10
C LEU A 694 -11.90 0.47 8.49
N GLY A 695 -13.09 0.80 9.01
CA GLY A 695 -13.52 2.12 9.42
C GLY A 695 -14.47 2.83 8.46
N TYR A 696 -14.80 2.24 7.32
CA TYR A 696 -15.62 2.87 6.28
C TYR A 696 -17.13 2.64 6.46
N ALA A 697 -17.56 2.08 7.60
CA ALA A 697 -18.98 2.07 7.96
C ALA A 697 -19.55 3.50 8.08
N ILE A 698 -20.86 3.64 7.88
CA ILE A 698 -21.54 4.95 7.86
C ILE A 698 -21.26 5.80 9.11
N PRO A 699 -21.26 5.26 10.35
CA PRO A 699 -20.88 6.04 11.54
C PRO A 699 -19.46 6.62 11.46
N GLY A 700 -18.48 5.86 10.97
CA GLY A 700 -17.10 6.31 10.81
C GLY A 700 -16.95 7.38 9.73
N ARG A 701 -17.60 7.16 8.56
CA ARG A 701 -17.66 8.16 7.49
C ARG A 701 -18.30 9.47 7.93
N LEU A 702 -19.38 9.41 8.71
CA LEU A 702 -20.03 10.58 9.30
C LEU A 702 -19.14 11.31 10.29
N ALA A 703 -18.42 10.57 11.14
CA ALA A 703 -17.47 11.17 12.08
C ALA A 703 -16.35 11.91 11.34
N ALA A 704 -15.81 11.32 10.27
CA ALA A 704 -14.80 11.94 9.42
C ALA A 704 -15.34 13.20 8.73
N LEU A 705 -16.55 13.12 8.18
CA LEU A 705 -17.21 14.25 7.52
C LEU A 705 -17.45 15.41 8.50
N ARG A 706 -17.89 15.12 9.74
CA ARG A 706 -18.09 16.14 10.77
C ARG A 706 -16.79 16.76 11.27
N ALA A 707 -15.71 15.99 11.33
CA ALA A 707 -14.42 16.45 11.82
C ALA A 707 -13.62 17.24 10.78
N ALA A 708 -13.64 16.78 9.52
CA ALA A 708 -12.76 17.27 8.47
C ALA A 708 -13.49 17.79 7.22
N HIS A 709 -14.82 17.69 7.16
CA HIS A 709 -15.65 18.02 5.98
C HIS A 709 -15.33 17.18 4.74
N ALA A 710 -14.56 16.10 4.87
CA ALA A 710 -14.20 15.17 3.80
C ALA A 710 -14.76 13.77 4.10
N ASP A 711 -15.32 13.11 3.08
CA ASP A 711 -15.68 11.69 3.16
C ASP A 711 -14.43 10.84 2.90
N PRO A 712 -14.08 9.88 3.78
CA PRO A 712 -12.87 9.08 3.60
C PRO A 712 -12.87 8.21 2.33
N LEU A 713 -14.02 8.02 1.66
CA LEU A 713 -14.07 7.39 0.33
C LEU A 713 -13.39 8.23 -0.78
N ASP A 714 -13.10 9.51 -0.54
CA ASP A 714 -12.34 10.38 -1.45
C ASP A 714 -10.86 10.51 -1.07
N LEU A 715 -10.45 9.85 0.00
CA LEU A 715 -9.09 9.88 0.50
C LEU A 715 -8.37 8.60 0.08
N HIS A 716 -7.11 8.73 -0.27
CA HIS A 716 -6.24 7.60 -0.51
C HIS A 716 -4.84 7.91 0.00
N THR A 717 -4.13 6.87 0.38
CA THR A 717 -2.74 6.99 0.78
C THR A 717 -1.91 7.29 -0.47
N THR A 718 -1.11 8.34 -0.43
CA THR A 718 -0.04 8.61 -1.41
C THR A 718 1.23 7.80 -1.14
N HIS A 719 1.27 7.05 -0.03
CA HIS A 719 2.43 6.28 0.42
C HIS A 719 2.66 4.97 -0.34
N TYR A 720 1.64 4.44 -1.03
CA TYR A 720 1.81 3.30 -1.94
C TYR A 720 2.18 3.78 -3.33
N THR A 721 3.49 3.93 -3.54
CA THR A 721 4.12 4.27 -4.82
C THR A 721 3.97 3.19 -5.90
N ASP A 722 3.47 2.01 -5.54
CA ASP A 722 3.52 0.82 -6.38
C ASP A 722 2.34 0.71 -7.36
N LYS A 723 1.60 1.80 -7.58
CA LYS A 723 0.41 1.81 -8.44
C LYS A 723 0.68 2.59 -9.72
N ARG A 724 0.21 2.05 -10.83
CA ARG A 724 0.42 2.65 -12.15
C ARG A 724 -0.75 3.52 -12.54
N ALA A 725 -1.98 3.13 -12.24
CA ALA A 725 -3.17 3.91 -12.58
C ALA A 725 -3.17 5.33 -11.97
N ASN A 726 -3.19 6.36 -12.82
CA ASN A 726 -3.33 7.75 -12.41
C ASN A 726 -4.79 8.11 -12.13
N VAL A 727 -5.14 8.16 -10.85
CA VAL A 727 -6.48 8.56 -10.40
C VAL A 727 -6.58 10.03 -10.02
N SER A 728 -5.57 10.85 -10.32
CA SER A 728 -5.58 12.27 -9.95
C SER A 728 -6.46 13.09 -10.91
N VAL A 729 -7.26 13.99 -10.35
CA VAL A 729 -8.07 14.98 -11.08
C VAL A 729 -7.83 16.38 -10.52
N PRO A 730 -8.15 17.46 -11.25
CA PRO A 730 -7.97 18.81 -10.73
C PRO A 730 -8.63 19.01 -9.34
N GLY A 731 -7.84 19.43 -8.36
CA GLY A 731 -8.21 19.60 -6.96
C GLY A 731 -8.18 18.34 -6.10
N PHE A 732 -7.95 17.15 -6.65
CA PHE A 732 -7.86 15.87 -5.92
C PHE A 732 -6.69 15.04 -6.47
N GLY A 733 -5.64 14.85 -5.68
CA GLY A 733 -4.40 14.16 -6.04
C GLY A 733 -3.31 15.09 -6.61
N ASP A 734 -3.64 16.35 -6.90
CA ASP A 734 -2.69 17.37 -7.37
C ASP A 734 -1.94 18.07 -6.22
N ASP A 735 -2.58 18.22 -5.04
CA ASP A 735 -1.94 18.62 -3.79
C ASP A 735 -1.68 17.41 -2.88
N ARG A 736 -0.57 16.70 -3.15
CA ARG A 736 -0.17 15.53 -2.36
C ARG A 736 -0.04 15.81 -0.86
N ALA A 737 0.35 17.03 -0.48
CA ALA A 737 0.51 17.41 0.93
C ALA A 737 -0.86 17.63 1.59
N GLY A 738 -1.77 18.33 0.92
CA GLY A 738 -3.14 18.53 1.37
C GLY A 738 -3.92 17.22 1.49
N ASP A 739 -3.86 16.37 0.47
CA ASP A 739 -4.52 15.05 0.48
C ASP A 739 -3.92 14.13 1.55
N GLY A 740 -2.59 14.13 1.69
CA GLY A 740 -1.89 13.41 2.76
C GLY A 740 -2.35 13.83 4.15
N ALA A 741 -2.50 15.14 4.39
CA ALA A 741 -2.97 15.67 5.68
C ALA A 741 -4.43 15.28 5.97
N LEU A 742 -5.31 15.26 4.97
CA LEU A 742 -6.69 14.79 5.13
C LEU A 742 -6.73 13.29 5.45
N TYR A 743 -5.89 12.51 4.78
CA TYR A 743 -5.78 11.08 5.02
C TYR A 743 -5.23 10.78 6.43
N ASP A 744 -4.18 11.48 6.86
CA ASP A 744 -3.64 11.36 8.23
C ASP A 744 -4.68 11.76 9.29
N ALA A 745 -5.50 12.78 9.02
CA ALA A 745 -6.60 13.16 9.91
C ALA A 745 -7.64 12.04 10.02
N TRP A 746 -7.96 11.36 8.92
CA TRP A 746 -8.84 10.18 8.93
C TRP A 746 -8.23 9.04 9.76
N ARG A 747 -6.95 8.74 9.55
CA ARG A 747 -6.21 7.72 10.32
C ARG A 747 -6.21 8.01 11.81
N LEU A 748 -5.89 9.25 12.19
CA LEU A 748 -5.92 9.70 13.59
C LEU A 748 -7.33 9.60 14.19
N LEU A 749 -8.38 9.91 13.42
CA LEU A 749 -9.75 9.80 13.87
C LEU A 749 -10.13 8.35 14.18
N ARG A 750 -9.74 7.38 13.34
CA ARG A 750 -9.95 5.94 13.62
C ARG A 750 -9.30 5.52 14.92
N THR A 751 -8.00 5.76 15.07
CA THR A 751 -7.24 5.44 16.30
C THR A 751 -7.84 6.14 17.52
N THR A 752 -8.29 7.40 17.39
CA THR A 752 -8.95 8.11 18.50
C THR A 752 -10.29 7.50 18.87
N ALA A 753 -11.08 7.04 17.90
CA ALA A 753 -12.37 6.39 18.14
C ALA A 753 -12.18 5.03 18.85
N GLU A 754 -11.17 4.26 18.45
CA GLU A 754 -10.82 2.99 19.10
C GLU A 754 -10.33 3.22 20.54
N HIS A 755 -9.41 4.14 20.78
CA HIS A 755 -8.98 4.49 22.14
C HIS A 755 -10.15 5.00 23.00
N GLY A 756 -11.04 5.81 22.43
CA GLY A 756 -12.23 6.30 23.12
C GLY A 756 -13.20 5.17 23.48
N PHE A 757 -13.39 4.22 22.57
CA PHE A 757 -14.16 3.01 22.80
C PHE A 757 -13.55 2.18 23.93
N GLN A 758 -12.25 1.87 23.88
CA GLN A 758 -11.56 1.12 24.93
C GLN A 758 -11.66 1.82 26.30
N ALA A 759 -11.42 3.14 26.34
CA ALA A 759 -11.56 3.95 27.56
C ALA A 759 -12.98 3.86 28.14
N SER A 760 -14.01 3.82 27.30
CA SER A 760 -15.40 3.63 27.75
C SER A 760 -15.62 2.27 28.42
N LEU A 761 -15.03 1.20 27.88
CA LEU A 761 -15.10 -0.15 28.47
C LEU A 761 -14.42 -0.21 29.83
N MET A 762 -13.30 0.50 30.00
CA MET A 762 -12.60 0.57 31.29
C MET A 762 -13.47 1.12 32.41
N THR A 763 -14.40 2.04 32.11
CA THR A 763 -15.33 2.59 33.12
C THR A 763 -16.30 1.53 33.67
N ALA A 764 -16.50 0.42 32.96
CA ALA A 764 -17.35 -0.68 33.38
C ALA A 764 -16.66 -1.64 34.36
N LEU A 765 -15.32 -1.62 34.41
CA LEU A 765 -14.55 -2.53 35.24
C LEU A 765 -14.68 -2.15 36.73
N PRO A 766 -14.94 -3.12 37.63
CA PRO A 766 -14.91 -2.87 39.07
C PRO A 766 -13.53 -2.37 39.51
N ALA A 767 -13.47 -1.57 40.59
CA ALA A 767 -12.22 -1.08 41.17
C ALA A 767 -11.18 -2.18 41.51
N ALA A 768 -11.62 -3.43 41.67
CA ALA A 768 -10.73 -4.58 41.85
C ALA A 768 -9.83 -4.89 40.65
N TYR A 769 -10.12 -4.35 39.47
CA TYR A 769 -9.30 -4.39 38.25
C TYR A 769 -8.34 -3.19 38.14
N ALA A 770 -8.34 -2.27 39.10
CA ALA A 770 -7.35 -1.20 39.15
C ALA A 770 -5.92 -1.79 39.25
N PRO A 771 -4.89 -1.06 38.76
CA PRO A 771 -3.50 -1.48 38.76
C PRO A 771 -3.05 -2.20 40.05
N GLY A 772 -2.81 -3.51 39.97
CA GLY A 772 -2.45 -4.31 41.14
C GLY A 772 -2.51 -5.84 40.96
N PRO A 773 -2.05 -6.61 41.95
CA PRO A 773 -1.90 -8.07 41.84
C PRO A 773 -3.21 -8.86 41.95
N THR A 774 -4.34 -8.23 42.28
CA THR A 774 -5.59 -8.93 42.63
C THR A 774 -6.41 -9.40 41.44
N ARG A 775 -6.49 -8.60 40.36
CA ARG A 775 -7.11 -8.97 39.08
C ARG A 775 -6.37 -8.30 37.95
N ARG A 776 -6.06 -9.05 36.90
CA ARG A 776 -5.29 -8.55 35.74
C ARG A 776 -6.18 -8.43 34.52
N LEU A 777 -5.98 -7.36 33.76
CA LEU A 777 -6.45 -7.24 32.39
C LEU A 777 -5.28 -7.60 31.47
N LEU A 778 -5.47 -8.57 30.59
CA LEU A 778 -4.53 -8.95 29.55
C LEU A 778 -5.07 -8.50 28.20
N ILE A 779 -4.20 -8.10 27.28
CA ILE A 779 -4.54 -7.78 25.89
C ILE A 779 -3.64 -8.56 24.93
N SER A 780 -4.15 -8.88 23.74
CA SER A 780 -3.37 -9.48 22.66
C SER A 780 -2.75 -8.41 21.75
N THR A 781 -1.59 -8.70 21.17
CA THR A 781 -1.07 -7.93 20.02
C THR A 781 -2.06 -7.98 18.84
N PRO A 782 -2.17 -6.92 18.01
CA PRO A 782 -2.95 -6.96 16.77
C PRO A 782 -2.51 -8.12 15.86
N GLU A 783 -3.45 -8.73 15.14
CA GLU A 783 -3.22 -9.96 14.35
C GLU A 783 -2.28 -9.78 13.13
N GLY A 784 -1.86 -8.56 12.78
CA GLY A 784 -0.99 -8.26 11.64
C GLY A 784 0.52 -8.24 11.93
N GLU A 785 0.95 -8.17 13.19
CA GLU A 785 2.33 -7.76 13.52
C GLU A 785 3.38 -8.88 13.57
N ASN A 786 3.02 -10.16 13.60
CA ASN A 786 3.86 -11.35 13.35
C ASN A 786 3.15 -12.60 13.87
N ILE A 787 3.59 -13.78 13.39
CA ILE A 787 3.23 -15.15 13.82
C ILE A 787 3.42 -15.47 15.32
N TYR A 788 3.73 -14.47 16.16
CA TYR A 788 3.89 -14.61 17.60
C TYR A 788 2.82 -13.78 18.30
N GLN A 789 1.58 -14.28 18.33
CA GLN A 789 0.55 -13.69 19.20
C GLN A 789 1.12 -13.63 20.63
N GLN A 790 1.36 -12.42 21.12
CA GLN A 790 1.75 -12.20 22.50
C GLN A 790 0.57 -11.59 23.25
N TYR A 791 0.45 -11.96 24.52
CA TYR A 791 -0.50 -11.31 25.42
C TYR A 791 0.27 -10.62 26.51
N GLY A 792 -0.11 -9.40 26.87
CA GLY A 792 0.53 -8.67 27.95
C GLY A 792 -0.47 -8.06 28.91
N SER A 793 -0.04 -7.89 30.16
CA SER A 793 -0.84 -7.19 31.16
C SER A 793 -0.92 -5.70 30.87
N TRP A 794 -2.13 -5.16 30.94
CA TRP A 794 -2.38 -3.72 30.96
C TRP A 794 -2.32 -3.24 32.41
N ASP A 795 -1.10 -3.04 32.89
CA ASP A 795 -0.84 -2.78 34.31
C ASP A 795 -1.21 -1.37 34.77
N ASP A 796 -1.34 -0.42 33.84
CA ASP A 796 -1.73 0.96 34.10
C ASP A 796 -2.85 1.39 33.15
N LEU A 797 -4.10 1.24 33.59
CA LEU A 797 -5.29 1.57 32.81
C LEU A 797 -5.45 3.07 32.53
N THR A 798 -4.59 3.93 33.09
CA THR A 798 -4.56 5.36 32.77
C THR A 798 -3.65 5.69 31.60
N LYS A 799 -2.84 4.72 31.16
CA LYS A 799 -1.98 4.82 29.98
C LYS A 799 -2.64 4.11 28.79
N PRO A 800 -2.24 4.45 27.54
CA PRO A 800 -2.60 3.66 26.38
C PRO A 800 -2.22 2.19 26.59
N GLU A 801 -2.85 1.31 25.81
CA GLU A 801 -2.55 -0.10 25.81
C GLU A 801 -1.05 -0.38 25.60
N PRO A 802 -0.49 -1.44 26.22
CA PRO A 802 0.91 -1.79 26.03
C PRO A 802 1.19 -2.14 24.57
N GLY A 803 1.83 -1.21 23.85
CA GLY A 803 2.32 -1.44 22.49
C GLY A 803 3.47 -2.44 22.42
N THR A 804 3.80 -2.85 21.20
CA THR A 804 4.99 -3.64 20.90
C THR A 804 6.24 -2.76 20.82
N VAL A 805 7.39 -3.32 21.13
CA VAL A 805 8.70 -2.70 20.96
C VAL A 805 9.59 -3.64 20.15
N PHE A 806 10.34 -3.08 19.21
CA PHE A 806 11.34 -3.84 18.48
C PHE A 806 12.47 -4.26 19.43
N VAL A 807 12.64 -5.57 19.59
CA VAL A 807 13.76 -6.17 20.32
C VAL A 807 14.75 -6.72 19.29
N PRO A 808 15.94 -6.12 19.15
CA PRO A 808 16.96 -6.65 18.25
C PRO A 808 17.27 -8.10 18.60
N GLY A 809 17.27 -8.95 17.59
CA GLY A 809 17.71 -10.33 17.72
C GLY A 809 19.19 -10.33 18.10
N VAL A 810 19.59 -11.26 18.97
CA VAL A 810 20.96 -11.38 19.43
C VAL A 810 21.58 -12.70 18.98
N THR A 811 22.85 -12.66 18.62
CA THR A 811 23.71 -13.82 18.34
C THR A 811 23.91 -14.67 19.60
N ALA A 812 24.49 -15.86 19.46
CA ALA A 812 24.79 -16.75 20.58
C ALA A 812 25.70 -16.13 21.66
N ASP A 813 26.53 -15.13 21.31
CA ASP A 813 27.34 -14.33 22.24
C ASP A 813 26.61 -13.10 22.81
N GLY A 814 25.32 -12.94 22.54
CA GLY A 814 24.46 -11.90 23.11
C GLY A 814 24.56 -10.53 22.45
N LYS A 815 25.17 -10.42 21.26
CA LYS A 815 25.26 -9.15 20.52
C LYS A 815 24.11 -9.03 19.53
N PRO A 816 23.57 -7.83 19.26
CA PRO A 816 22.58 -7.64 18.21
C PRO A 816 23.07 -8.17 16.86
N PHE A 817 22.20 -8.78 16.07
CA PHE A 817 22.54 -9.15 14.70
C PHE A 817 22.98 -7.90 13.91
N PRO A 818 24.06 -7.98 13.11
CA PRO A 818 24.59 -6.82 12.39
C PRO A 818 23.63 -6.22 11.36
N ASP A 819 22.67 -7.02 10.87
CA ASP A 819 21.64 -6.61 9.92
C ASP A 819 20.46 -5.87 10.59
N GLY A 820 20.46 -5.78 11.93
CA GLY A 820 19.38 -5.17 12.69
C GLY A 820 18.11 -6.03 12.71
N SER A 821 18.17 -7.32 12.39
CA SER A 821 17.04 -8.25 12.54
C SER A 821 16.64 -8.38 14.01
N GLY A 822 15.35 -8.62 14.25
CA GLY A 822 14.77 -8.68 15.58
C GLY A 822 13.29 -9.02 15.56
N THR A 823 12.67 -8.99 16.73
CA THR A 823 11.26 -9.36 16.91
C THR A 823 10.53 -8.25 17.64
N MET A 824 9.30 -7.96 17.23
CA MET A 824 8.40 -7.13 18.04
C MET A 824 8.03 -7.90 19.32
N ALA A 825 8.11 -7.24 20.46
CA ALA A 825 7.74 -7.82 21.76
C ALA A 825 6.84 -6.85 22.52
N MET A 826 5.78 -7.35 23.17
CA MET A 826 4.87 -6.50 23.93
C MET A 826 5.58 -5.87 25.14
N LYS A 827 5.40 -4.56 25.36
CA LYS A 827 5.98 -3.85 26.51
C LYS A 827 5.06 -3.92 27.73
N SER A 828 5.14 -5.02 28.47
CA SER A 828 4.31 -5.25 29.67
C SER A 828 5.10 -5.87 30.83
N ALA A 829 4.62 -5.72 32.07
CA ALA A 829 5.23 -6.37 33.24
C ALA A 829 5.01 -7.89 33.22
N THR A 830 3.93 -8.37 32.61
CA THR A 830 3.69 -9.79 32.36
C THR A 830 3.41 -10.01 30.89
N ILE A 831 4.23 -10.84 30.24
CA ILE A 831 4.07 -11.22 28.84
C ILE A 831 3.86 -12.73 28.78
N TYR A 832 2.89 -13.17 27.97
CA TYR A 832 2.68 -14.55 27.58
C TYR A 832 3.11 -14.72 26.13
N ASP A 833 3.96 -15.70 25.91
CA ASP A 833 4.21 -16.16 24.56
C ASP A 833 3.17 -17.21 24.17
N SER A 834 2.57 -17.02 23.00
CA SER A 834 1.70 -18.04 22.42
C SER A 834 2.48 -19.27 21.97
N ILE A 835 1.86 -20.42 22.23
CA ILE A 835 2.21 -21.73 21.72
C ILE A 835 1.03 -22.22 20.91
N SER A 836 1.11 -22.08 19.59
CA SER A 836 0.10 -22.61 18.68
C SER A 836 0.14 -24.13 18.68
N LEU A 837 -0.89 -24.76 19.21
CA LEU A 837 -1.04 -26.22 19.20
C LEU A 837 -1.81 -26.63 17.95
N TYR A 838 -1.16 -26.60 16.78
CA TYR A 838 -1.79 -27.12 15.57
C TYR A 838 -1.71 -28.65 15.55
N VAL A 839 -2.86 -29.30 15.69
CA VAL A 839 -3.04 -30.75 15.58
C VAL A 839 -3.90 -31.00 14.34
N PRO A 840 -3.32 -31.35 13.18
CA PRO A 840 -4.12 -31.65 12.00
C PRO A 840 -5.16 -32.73 12.33
N GLU A 841 -6.36 -32.63 11.75
CA GLU A 841 -7.41 -33.64 11.93
C GLU A 841 -6.88 -35.06 11.67
N GLY A 842 -7.17 -36.00 12.58
CA GLY A 842 -6.65 -37.37 12.53
C GLY A 842 -5.19 -37.55 12.98
N SER A 843 -4.54 -36.51 13.52
CA SER A 843 -3.20 -36.63 14.11
C SER A 843 -3.20 -37.46 15.39
N THR A 844 -2.04 -38.03 15.71
CA THR A 844 -1.82 -38.80 16.93
C THR A 844 -1.33 -37.91 18.07
N ALA A 845 -1.51 -38.35 19.32
CA ALA A 845 -0.96 -37.67 20.50
C ALA A 845 0.55 -37.41 20.39
N ASP A 846 1.28 -38.34 19.77
CA ASP A 846 2.70 -38.24 19.45
C ASP A 846 3.07 -36.99 18.63
N LYS A 847 2.30 -36.67 17.59
CA LYS A 847 2.53 -35.50 16.75
C LYS A 847 2.25 -34.21 17.52
N ALA A 848 1.14 -34.18 18.28
CA ALA A 848 0.80 -33.05 19.13
C ALA A 848 1.89 -32.78 20.18
N MET A 849 2.42 -33.83 20.82
CA MET A 849 3.51 -33.73 21.78
C MET A 849 4.81 -33.22 21.16
N ARG A 850 5.20 -33.70 19.97
CA ARG A 850 6.39 -33.18 19.25
C ARG A 850 6.25 -31.70 18.92
N SER A 851 5.09 -31.30 18.42
CA SER A 851 4.82 -29.91 18.06
C SER A 851 4.87 -28.99 19.29
N ALA A 852 4.24 -29.38 20.39
CA ALA A 852 4.27 -28.63 21.65
C ALA A 852 5.70 -28.51 22.21
N ALA A 853 6.46 -29.61 22.24
CA ALA A 853 7.80 -29.65 22.82
C ALA A 853 8.81 -28.76 22.09
N ARG A 854 8.75 -28.73 20.75
CA ARG A 854 9.57 -27.83 19.93
C ARG A 854 9.32 -26.38 20.31
N ASN A 855 8.06 -25.96 20.34
CA ASN A 855 7.67 -24.59 20.69
C ASN A 855 8.09 -24.24 22.13
N LEU A 856 7.81 -25.13 23.10
CA LEU A 856 8.20 -24.92 24.50
C LEU A 856 9.72 -24.80 24.68
N THR A 857 10.50 -25.52 23.89
CA THR A 857 11.98 -25.47 23.96
C THR A 857 12.48 -24.10 23.54
N GLN A 858 11.94 -23.57 22.44
CA GLN A 858 12.24 -22.23 21.98
C GLN A 858 11.86 -21.17 23.03
N ARG A 859 10.67 -21.27 23.65
CA ARG A 859 10.24 -20.33 24.72
C ARG A 859 11.12 -20.42 25.97
N THR A 860 11.55 -21.63 26.34
CA THR A 860 12.48 -21.83 27.46
C THR A 860 13.83 -21.17 27.17
N GLN A 861 14.35 -21.30 25.94
CA GLN A 861 15.60 -20.65 25.51
C GLN A 861 15.48 -19.12 25.53
N ASN A 862 14.31 -18.59 25.18
CA ASN A 862 13.99 -17.16 25.26
C ASN A 862 13.75 -16.67 26.70
N LYS A 863 13.85 -17.56 27.71
CA LYS A 863 13.60 -17.26 29.13
C LYS A 863 12.19 -16.74 29.40
N SER A 864 11.22 -17.15 28.59
CA SER A 864 9.81 -16.80 28.78
C SER A 864 9.33 -17.36 30.11
N ARG A 865 8.61 -16.54 30.88
CA ARG A 865 8.08 -16.94 32.20
C ARG A 865 6.61 -17.35 32.15
N SER A 866 5.89 -16.91 31.12
CA SER A 866 4.48 -17.20 30.93
C SER A 866 4.24 -17.71 29.52
N ILE A 867 3.38 -18.71 29.40
CA ILE A 867 2.96 -19.28 28.12
C ILE A 867 1.45 -19.41 28.07
N VAL A 868 0.90 -19.34 26.87
CA VAL A 868 -0.49 -19.68 26.59
C VAL A 868 -0.53 -20.65 25.41
N PHE A 869 -1.19 -21.79 25.60
CA PHE A 869 -1.55 -22.66 24.49
C PHE A 869 -2.74 -22.05 23.75
N THR A 870 -2.57 -21.73 22.46
CA THR A 870 -3.62 -21.16 21.59
C THR A 870 -3.84 -22.04 20.36
N ALA A 871 -4.75 -21.61 19.48
CA ALA A 871 -5.14 -22.32 18.26
C ALA A 871 -5.70 -23.73 18.52
N ILE A 872 -6.34 -23.92 19.67
CA ILE A 872 -7.09 -25.12 20.02
C ILE A 872 -8.53 -24.86 19.57
N SER A 873 -8.85 -25.24 18.34
CA SER A 873 -10.21 -25.09 17.80
C SER A 873 -11.16 -26.15 18.35
N ASP A 874 -10.66 -27.33 18.72
CA ASP A 874 -11.43 -28.38 19.39
C ASP A 874 -10.84 -28.65 20.80
N PRO A 875 -11.61 -28.55 21.90
CA PRO A 875 -11.19 -29.00 23.22
C PRO A 875 -10.61 -30.44 23.24
N GLN A 876 -10.96 -31.29 22.27
CA GLN A 876 -10.37 -32.61 22.10
C GLN A 876 -8.88 -32.60 21.76
N ASP A 877 -8.35 -31.55 21.12
CA ASP A 877 -6.90 -31.46 20.82
C ASP A 877 -6.09 -31.30 22.11
N LEU A 878 -6.62 -30.52 23.05
CA LEU A 878 -6.04 -30.40 24.39
C LEU A 878 -6.14 -31.72 25.15
N LEU A 879 -7.25 -32.46 25.02
CA LEU A 879 -7.38 -33.80 25.57
C LEU A 879 -6.43 -34.79 24.94
N LEU A 880 -6.14 -34.69 23.64
CA LEU A 880 -5.20 -35.57 22.95
C LEU A 880 -3.80 -35.37 23.52
N LEU A 881 -3.38 -34.11 23.73
CA LEU A 881 -2.14 -33.78 24.42
C LEU A 881 -2.13 -34.28 25.87
N ALA A 882 -3.23 -34.07 26.61
CA ALA A 882 -3.38 -34.53 28.00
C ALA A 882 -3.36 -36.07 28.13
N SER A 883 -3.95 -36.77 27.17
CA SER A 883 -3.97 -38.24 27.10
C SER A 883 -2.59 -38.79 26.77
N GLY A 884 -1.87 -38.15 25.83
CA GLY A 884 -0.49 -38.50 25.49
C GLY A 884 0.46 -38.41 26.68
N VAL A 885 0.30 -37.41 27.55
CA VAL A 885 1.13 -37.29 28.75
C VAL A 885 0.71 -38.18 29.92
N SER A 886 -0.51 -38.74 29.87
CA SER A 886 -1.05 -39.63 30.91
C SER A 886 -0.90 -41.11 30.58
N ALA A 887 -0.54 -41.45 29.33
CA ALA A 887 -0.26 -42.81 28.92
C ALA A 887 1.00 -43.34 29.65
N PRO A 888 0.94 -44.56 30.21
CA PRO A 888 2.01 -45.13 31.05
C PRO A 888 3.29 -45.45 30.30
#